data_AF-A0A9P6QWT6-F1
#
_entry.id   AF-A0A9P6QWT6-F1
#
_cell.length_a   1.000
_cell.length_b   1.000
_cell.length_c   1.000
_cell.angle_alpha   90.00
_cell.angle_beta   90.00
_cell.angle_gamma   90.00
#
_symmetry.space_group_name_H-M   'P 1'
#
loop_
_entity.id
_entity.type
_entity.pdbx_description
1 polymer ?
#
loop_
_entity_poly.entity_id
_entity_poly.type
_entity_poly.pdbx_seq_one_letter_code
_entity_poly.pdbx_strand_id
1 'polypeptide(L)'
;ELLQQQQQQQQQQQQQQQQDSSNGIGREEQQALIETATKHLHDADEKISTLEIKLQEFQAQAVEDDAKLVLKVTTDSLRSKLEAALRDATHSEDQLHEVQARLDHEAEVRRAKETEAETKLRQADADLQESQVLLAKNERLIKSLEEKAKDYEVSIAKREQEIVGLKSELEDLAGMVQSEEIDRMRKVWEHEKRRLEEAIAEDITVIAGLRSEIQVLENNEEDLLIRMTELEETVIDLGESKEALESEIAQLREQWNGAQDQFTKERSVLESKVSEVEKASETRIADMKEKMDSLEAVASKVEAWKEQCEAMQLEVIQQNAKIEDSGLELAEAQAQRDSFKEESAAVRKQLEDRISQLQLDHAKDIATIQEEHKAAQDEKSQLADKVSELEAALALAISTPAKAATKNEADSVVAETATNQSDLVEEIANLKLMVHDLTRENVTVGNVNKKLMQEHDNLMEAHKHVETECLKLMDEVERLHAESLATEGGSEVTEHKEELEQMESSEPSEASKESAAENLAAAAAQSQSVIRLEGLLKEKQALLDRLTKTHASDMRDLRQRYVDLDRSRAHEVGQLNKELTELESLIESKIFHEADLEEEVQRKQSQIDRLQQEVSDLKRQLSATPSGTNNSPYMSTSRSMPSRNYQAQDHQRSPLAVPVRTQSLKASSPVAKPIEDDEVLFCEICEIEGHDIISCKAVFSANKSGMGKYDASSSISSTPVPSEMEDDRPYCENCEEFGLHYTDECPNESLTY
;
A
#
# COMPACT_ATOMS: atom_id res chain seq x y z
N GLU A 1 27.31 -85.36 99.21
CA GLU A 1 28.63 -84.71 99.06
C GLU A 1 29.38 -85.14 97.81
N LEU A 2 29.66 -86.43 97.57
CA LEU A 2 30.38 -86.87 96.34
C LEU A 2 29.66 -86.53 95.02
N LEU A 3 28.33 -86.62 94.97
CA LEU A 3 27.55 -86.21 93.80
C LEU A 3 27.60 -84.68 93.56
N GLN A 4 27.72 -83.91 94.64
CA GLN A 4 27.78 -82.45 94.59
C GLN A 4 29.15 -81.97 94.14
N GLN A 5 30.21 -82.68 94.53
CA GLN A 5 31.58 -82.44 94.04
C GLN A 5 31.73 -82.79 92.56
N GLN A 6 31.07 -83.86 92.09
CA GLN A 6 31.06 -84.23 90.67
C GLN A 6 30.29 -83.22 89.81
N GLN A 7 29.20 -82.66 90.33
CA GLN A 7 28.41 -81.63 89.64
C GLN A 7 29.17 -80.29 89.57
N GLN A 8 29.96 -79.96 90.59
CA GLN A 8 30.82 -78.77 90.60
C GLN A 8 31.99 -78.90 89.60
N GLN A 9 32.59 -80.08 89.47
CA GLN A 9 33.63 -80.33 88.46
C GLN A 9 33.09 -80.28 87.03
N GLN A 10 31.87 -80.77 86.77
CA GLN A 10 31.25 -80.65 85.45
C GLN A 10 30.93 -79.20 85.08
N GLN A 11 30.48 -78.38 86.03
CA GLN A 11 30.25 -76.95 85.78
C GLN A 11 31.56 -76.19 85.50
N GLN A 12 32.65 -76.51 86.20
CA GLN A 12 33.95 -75.89 85.92
C GLN A 12 34.51 -76.31 84.55
N GLN A 13 34.35 -77.57 84.13
CA GLN A 13 34.77 -78.00 82.79
C GLN A 13 33.95 -77.37 81.66
N GLN A 14 32.64 -77.15 81.86
CA GLN A 14 31.82 -76.46 80.88
C GLN A 14 32.15 -74.96 80.78
N GLN A 15 32.51 -74.30 81.88
CA GLN A 15 32.95 -72.90 81.85
C GLN A 15 34.33 -72.74 81.21
N GLN A 16 35.25 -73.69 81.40
CA GLN A 16 36.57 -73.67 80.74
C GLN A 16 36.45 -73.88 79.22
N GLN A 17 35.60 -74.80 78.75
CA GLN A 17 35.40 -75.04 77.31
C GLN A 17 34.71 -73.88 76.59
N GLN A 18 33.86 -73.10 77.28
CA GLN A 18 33.25 -71.90 76.69
C GLN A 18 34.21 -70.70 76.62
N GLN A 19 35.22 -70.62 77.51
CA GLN A 19 36.24 -69.58 77.44
C GLN A 19 37.31 -69.86 76.35
N ASP A 20 37.66 -71.13 76.12
CA ASP A 20 38.65 -71.50 75.11
C ASP A 20 38.10 -71.45 73.66
N SER A 21 36.78 -71.37 73.48
CA SER A 21 36.13 -71.30 72.16
C SER A 21 35.95 -69.87 71.62
N SER A 22 36.13 -68.82 72.44
CA SER A 22 35.92 -67.42 72.02
C SER A 22 37.20 -66.60 71.78
N ASN A 23 38.38 -67.20 72.03
CA ASN A 23 39.68 -66.55 71.84
C ASN A 23 40.48 -67.09 70.64
N GLY A 24 39.82 -67.73 69.69
CA GLY A 24 40.46 -68.50 68.61
C GLY A 24 40.18 -68.02 67.19
N ILE A 25 39.84 -66.74 66.96
CA ILE A 25 39.99 -66.11 65.65
C ILE A 25 40.65 -64.76 65.90
N GLY A 26 41.88 -64.60 65.40
CA GLY A 26 42.67 -63.40 65.61
C GLY A 26 41.89 -62.17 65.16
N ARG A 27 41.80 -61.15 66.03
CA ARG A 27 41.20 -59.85 65.69
C ARG A 27 41.80 -59.28 64.40
N GLU A 28 43.04 -59.62 64.07
CA GLU A 28 43.71 -59.22 62.82
C GLU A 28 43.09 -59.87 61.57
N GLU A 29 42.66 -61.14 61.60
CA GLU A 29 42.01 -61.78 60.45
C GLU A 29 40.59 -61.26 60.22
N GLN A 30 39.83 -61.02 61.29
CA GLN A 30 38.52 -60.39 61.18
C GLN A 30 38.62 -58.94 60.68
N GLN A 31 39.62 -58.19 61.13
CA GLN A 31 39.81 -56.81 60.71
C GLN A 31 40.30 -56.72 59.26
N ALA A 32 41.17 -57.65 58.81
CA ALA A 32 41.58 -57.77 57.42
C ALA A 32 40.41 -58.15 56.50
N LEU A 33 39.51 -59.05 56.93
CA LEU A 33 38.31 -59.40 56.17
C LEU A 33 37.32 -58.23 56.07
N ILE A 34 37.16 -57.46 57.16
CA ILE A 34 36.32 -56.27 57.15
C ILE A 34 36.91 -55.19 56.24
N GLU A 35 38.21 -54.91 56.31
CA GLU A 35 38.87 -53.95 55.42
C GLU A 35 38.75 -54.35 53.94
N THR A 36 38.92 -55.64 53.64
CA THR A 36 38.78 -56.17 52.28
C THR A 36 37.34 -56.06 51.79
N ALA A 37 36.36 -56.35 52.66
CA ALA A 37 34.94 -56.20 52.34
C ALA A 37 34.54 -54.72 52.14
N THR A 38 35.04 -53.80 52.96
CA THR A 38 34.80 -52.36 52.78
C THR A 38 35.44 -51.82 51.51
N LYS A 39 36.63 -52.31 51.15
CA LYS A 39 37.28 -51.94 49.89
C LYS A 39 36.47 -52.44 48.69
N HIS A 40 35.97 -53.67 48.73
CA HIS A 40 35.10 -54.20 47.67
C HIS A 40 33.75 -53.48 47.57
N LEU A 41 33.19 -53.03 48.69
CA LEU A 41 31.98 -52.20 48.69
C LEU A 41 32.26 -50.82 48.08
N HIS A 42 33.39 -50.20 48.42
CA HIS A 42 33.79 -48.92 47.84
C HIS A 42 34.04 -49.03 46.32
N ASP A 43 34.77 -50.06 45.88
CA ASP A 43 34.98 -50.34 44.46
C ASP A 43 33.67 -50.65 43.72
N ALA A 44 32.67 -51.21 44.41
CA ALA A 44 31.35 -51.48 43.85
C ALA A 44 30.51 -50.19 43.74
N ASP A 45 30.53 -49.33 44.75
CA ASP A 45 29.87 -48.03 44.73
C ASP A 45 30.47 -47.11 43.65
N GLU A 46 31.79 -47.11 43.49
CA GLU A 46 32.46 -46.33 42.46
C GLU A 46 32.05 -46.81 41.05
N LYS A 47 31.92 -48.14 40.85
CA LYS A 47 31.40 -48.71 39.60
C LYS A 47 29.93 -48.41 39.37
N ILE A 48 29.09 -48.44 40.41
CA ILE A 48 27.67 -48.08 40.32
C ILE A 48 27.56 -46.61 39.91
N SER A 49 28.30 -45.71 40.55
CA SER A 49 28.31 -44.29 40.22
C SER A 49 28.79 -44.04 38.79
N THR A 50 29.81 -44.78 38.33
CA THR A 50 30.28 -44.72 36.93
C THR A 50 29.21 -45.20 35.93
N LEU A 51 28.45 -46.23 36.29
CA LEU A 51 27.36 -46.75 35.46
C LEU A 51 26.14 -45.82 35.43
N GLU A 52 25.84 -45.15 36.54
CA GLU A 52 24.78 -44.13 36.63
C GLU A 52 25.10 -42.92 35.74
N ILE A 53 26.34 -42.43 35.75
CA ILE A 53 26.79 -41.36 34.85
C ILE A 53 26.62 -41.79 33.38
N LYS A 54 27.06 -43.00 33.02
CA LYS A 54 26.88 -43.51 31.65
C LYS A 54 25.42 -43.68 31.26
N LEU A 55 24.57 -44.09 32.19
CA LEU A 55 23.13 -44.20 31.96
C LEU A 55 22.51 -42.82 31.69
N GLN A 56 22.91 -41.80 32.46
CA GLN A 56 22.49 -40.42 32.22
C GLN A 56 23.00 -39.89 30.88
N GLU A 57 24.24 -40.17 30.49
CA GLU A 57 24.78 -39.81 29.18
C GLU A 57 23.99 -40.47 28.03
N PHE A 58 23.67 -41.77 28.15
CA PHE A 58 22.83 -42.46 27.16
C PHE A 58 21.40 -41.92 27.09
N GLN A 59 20.82 -41.55 28.23
CA GLN A 59 19.49 -40.93 28.26
C GLN A 59 19.52 -39.54 27.61
N ALA A 60 20.53 -38.73 27.88
CA ALA A 60 20.71 -37.43 27.24
C ALA A 60 20.90 -37.57 25.72
N GLN A 61 21.73 -38.52 25.28
CA GLN A 61 21.95 -38.80 23.86
C GLN A 61 20.68 -39.26 23.16
N ALA A 62 19.87 -40.13 23.79
CA ALA A 62 18.61 -40.59 23.23
C ALA A 62 17.59 -39.44 23.07
N VAL A 63 17.52 -38.52 24.04
CA VAL A 63 16.67 -37.32 23.95
C VAL A 63 17.14 -36.38 22.85
N GLU A 64 18.46 -36.20 22.68
CA GLU A 64 19.02 -35.39 21.60
C GLU A 64 18.72 -35.97 20.22
N ASP A 65 18.83 -37.30 20.06
CA ASP A 65 18.56 -38.00 18.80
C ASP A 65 17.05 -37.98 18.46
N ASP A 66 16.17 -38.14 19.45
CA ASP A 66 14.72 -37.98 19.26
C ASP A 66 14.37 -36.53 18.88
N ALA A 67 14.98 -35.53 19.54
CA ALA A 67 14.79 -34.13 19.19
C ALA A 67 15.25 -33.84 17.74
N LYS A 68 16.40 -34.35 17.32
CA LYS A 68 16.89 -34.24 15.93
C LYS A 68 15.95 -34.91 14.93
N LEU A 69 15.38 -36.07 15.28
CA LEU A 69 14.43 -36.77 14.42
C LEU A 69 13.13 -35.97 14.25
N VAL A 70 12.57 -35.43 15.34
CA VAL A 70 11.38 -34.57 15.30
C VAL A 70 11.65 -33.30 14.49
N LEU A 71 12.82 -32.68 14.68
CA LEU A 71 13.21 -31.47 13.95
C LEU A 71 13.37 -31.77 12.45
N LYS A 72 13.94 -32.92 12.08
CA LYS A 72 14.03 -33.35 10.69
C LYS A 72 12.65 -33.60 10.06
N VAL A 73 11.77 -34.34 10.73
CA VAL A 73 10.43 -34.64 10.23
C VAL A 73 9.58 -33.36 10.07
N THR A 74 9.67 -32.43 11.02
CA THR A 74 8.98 -31.14 10.92
C THR A 74 9.56 -30.27 9.80
N THR A 75 10.88 -30.25 9.63
CA THR A 75 11.54 -29.51 8.53
C THR A 75 11.15 -30.08 7.17
N ASP A 76 11.16 -31.40 7.00
CA ASP A 76 10.76 -32.06 5.75
C ASP A 76 9.26 -31.84 5.45
N SER A 77 8.41 -31.85 6.48
CA SER A 77 6.98 -31.53 6.34
C SER A 77 6.73 -30.08 5.91
N LEU A 78 7.44 -29.13 6.53
CA LEU A 78 7.35 -27.71 6.16
C LEU A 78 7.89 -27.47 4.75
N ARG A 79 9.01 -28.11 4.39
CA ARG A 79 9.56 -28.06 3.03
C ARG A 79 8.58 -28.58 1.99
N SER A 80 7.96 -29.73 2.24
CA SER A 80 6.97 -30.30 1.33
C SER A 80 5.75 -29.39 1.16
N LYS A 81 5.28 -28.75 2.25
CA LYS A 81 4.19 -27.75 2.19
C LYS A 81 4.59 -26.50 1.42
N LEU A 82 5.83 -26.03 1.60
CA LEU A 82 6.36 -24.88 0.85
C LEU A 82 6.49 -25.20 -0.64
N GLU A 83 7.00 -26.38 -1.00
CA GLU A 83 7.09 -26.84 -2.40
C GLU A 83 5.71 -27.06 -3.05
N ALA A 84 4.68 -27.39 -2.27
CA ALA A 84 3.30 -27.45 -2.76
C ALA A 84 2.74 -26.03 -2.99
N ALA A 85 2.91 -25.12 -2.01
CA ALA A 85 2.49 -23.73 -2.15
C ALA A 85 3.19 -23.00 -3.30
N LEU A 86 4.48 -23.30 -3.53
CA LEU A 86 5.23 -22.73 -4.66
C LEU A 86 4.65 -23.20 -6.00
N ARG A 87 4.25 -24.48 -6.10
CA ARG A 87 3.61 -25.02 -7.31
C ARG A 87 2.24 -24.41 -7.56
N ASP A 88 1.46 -24.21 -6.50
CA ASP A 88 0.16 -23.55 -6.61
C ASP A 88 0.31 -22.07 -7.01
N ALA A 89 1.32 -21.39 -6.49
CA ALA A 89 1.65 -20.01 -6.87
C ALA A 89 2.08 -19.91 -8.35
N THR A 90 2.98 -20.80 -8.81
CA THR A 90 3.38 -20.84 -10.24
C THR A 90 2.20 -21.15 -11.14
N HIS A 91 1.28 -22.03 -10.72
CA HIS A 91 0.08 -22.32 -11.50
C HIS A 91 -0.87 -21.13 -11.57
N SER A 92 -1.00 -20.36 -10.49
CA SER A 92 -1.78 -19.12 -10.47
C SER A 92 -1.14 -18.04 -11.36
N GLU A 93 0.19 -17.96 -11.41
CA GLU A 93 0.92 -17.05 -12.30
C GLU A 93 0.71 -17.42 -13.77
N ASP A 94 0.78 -18.71 -14.12
CA ASP A 94 0.46 -19.20 -15.46
C ASP A 94 -0.99 -18.86 -15.87
N GLN A 95 -1.96 -19.02 -14.95
CA GLN A 95 -3.35 -18.66 -15.19
C GLN A 95 -3.53 -17.15 -15.41
N LEU A 96 -2.81 -16.30 -14.67
CA LEU A 96 -2.82 -14.85 -14.87
C LEU A 96 -2.23 -14.48 -16.23
N HIS A 97 -1.13 -15.11 -16.65
CA HIS A 97 -0.57 -14.91 -17.98
C HIS A 97 -1.52 -15.36 -19.10
N GLU A 98 -2.26 -16.46 -18.91
CA GLU A 98 -3.28 -16.90 -19.87
C GLU A 98 -4.45 -15.90 -19.97
N VAL A 99 -4.92 -15.38 -18.82
CA VAL A 99 -5.98 -14.35 -18.81
C VAL A 99 -5.49 -13.05 -19.47
N GLN A 100 -4.27 -12.63 -19.19
CA GLN A 100 -3.67 -11.45 -19.82
C GLN A 100 -3.57 -11.61 -21.34
N ALA A 101 -3.09 -12.76 -21.82
CA ALA A 101 -3.01 -13.04 -23.25
C ALA A 101 -4.39 -13.04 -23.93
N ARG A 102 -5.45 -13.50 -23.23
CA ARG A 102 -6.84 -13.42 -23.74
C ARG A 102 -7.34 -11.98 -23.80
N LEU A 103 -7.04 -11.15 -22.81
CA LEU A 103 -7.40 -9.73 -22.80
C LEU A 103 -6.69 -8.96 -23.91
N ASP A 104 -5.40 -9.22 -24.12
CA ASP A 104 -4.61 -8.60 -25.19
C ASP A 104 -5.15 -8.98 -26.57
N HIS A 105 -5.47 -10.27 -26.78
CA HIS A 105 -6.09 -10.74 -28.01
C HIS A 105 -7.47 -10.11 -28.24
N GLU A 106 -8.31 -9.99 -27.20
CA GLU A 106 -9.61 -9.33 -27.31
C GLU A 106 -9.48 -7.84 -27.64
N ALA A 107 -8.48 -7.16 -27.06
CA ALA A 107 -8.18 -5.77 -27.38
C ALA A 107 -7.73 -5.60 -28.85
N GLU A 108 -6.89 -6.50 -29.36
CA GLU A 108 -6.50 -6.51 -30.79
C GLU A 108 -7.70 -6.73 -31.71
N VAL A 109 -8.60 -7.66 -31.37
CA VAL A 109 -9.84 -7.90 -32.13
C VAL A 109 -10.75 -6.67 -32.11
N ARG A 110 -10.86 -5.95 -30.98
CA ARG A 110 -11.62 -4.70 -30.92
C ARG A 110 -11.00 -3.61 -31.80
N ARG A 111 -9.69 -3.40 -31.73
CA ARG A 111 -8.98 -2.45 -32.61
C ARG A 111 -9.19 -2.78 -34.09
N ALA A 112 -9.12 -4.07 -34.45
CA ALA A 112 -9.37 -4.50 -35.83
C ALA A 112 -10.80 -4.15 -36.29
N LYS A 113 -11.81 -4.44 -35.47
CA LYS A 113 -13.21 -4.08 -35.75
C LYS A 113 -13.43 -2.57 -35.85
N GLU A 114 -12.77 -1.79 -35.02
CA GLU A 114 -12.84 -0.33 -35.05
C GLU A 114 -12.22 0.22 -36.34
N THR A 115 -11.05 -0.27 -36.76
CA THR A 115 -10.46 0.12 -38.05
C THR A 115 -11.33 -0.31 -39.26
N GLU A 116 -12.01 -1.46 -39.17
CA GLU A 116 -12.97 -1.87 -40.20
C GLU A 116 -14.20 -0.94 -40.23
N ALA A 117 -14.72 -0.52 -39.07
CA ALA A 117 -15.81 0.44 -39.00
C ALA A 117 -15.41 1.82 -39.53
N GLU A 118 -14.22 2.32 -39.19
CA GLU A 118 -13.70 3.60 -39.70
C GLU A 118 -13.51 3.57 -41.22
N THR A 119 -13.01 2.47 -41.78
CA THR A 119 -12.86 2.34 -43.23
C THR A 119 -14.20 2.29 -43.95
N LYS A 120 -15.21 1.59 -43.38
CA LYS A 120 -16.59 1.62 -43.89
C LYS A 120 -17.22 3.01 -43.82
N LEU A 121 -16.98 3.76 -42.73
CA LEU A 121 -17.47 5.13 -42.59
C LEU A 121 -16.84 6.07 -43.63
N ARG A 122 -15.51 5.98 -43.83
CA ARG A 122 -14.82 6.76 -44.87
C ARG A 122 -15.31 6.43 -46.28
N GLN A 123 -15.64 5.16 -46.54
CA GLN A 123 -16.23 4.77 -47.82
C GLN A 123 -17.63 5.39 -48.01
N ALA A 124 -18.49 5.32 -46.99
CA ALA A 124 -19.81 5.92 -47.04
C ALA A 124 -19.75 7.46 -47.23
N ASP A 125 -18.80 8.15 -46.59
CA ASP A 125 -18.58 9.59 -46.78
C ASP A 125 -18.11 9.90 -48.22
N ALA A 126 -17.25 9.07 -48.79
CA ALA A 126 -16.81 9.21 -50.18
C ALA A 126 -17.97 9.02 -51.16
N ASP A 127 -18.81 7.99 -50.95
CA ASP A 127 -19.99 7.72 -51.77
C ASP A 127 -21.02 8.86 -51.66
N LEU A 128 -21.20 9.42 -50.45
CA LEU A 128 -22.06 10.59 -50.23
C LEU A 128 -21.54 11.83 -50.98
N GLN A 129 -20.24 12.09 -50.93
CA GLN A 129 -19.63 13.19 -51.69
C GLN A 129 -19.81 13.00 -53.21
N GLU A 130 -19.62 11.78 -53.72
CA GLU A 130 -19.85 11.49 -55.13
C GLU A 130 -21.32 11.75 -55.53
N SER A 131 -22.26 11.30 -54.71
CA SER A 131 -23.70 11.54 -54.92
C SER A 131 -24.05 13.03 -54.91
N GLN A 132 -23.46 13.82 -54.00
CA GLN A 132 -23.63 15.28 -53.97
C GLN A 132 -23.08 15.96 -55.23
N VAL A 133 -21.92 15.52 -55.74
CA VAL A 133 -21.35 16.03 -57.00
C VAL A 133 -22.26 15.71 -58.19
N LEU A 134 -22.84 14.51 -58.22
CA LEU A 134 -23.79 14.11 -59.26
C LEU A 134 -25.08 14.93 -59.20
N LEU A 135 -25.63 15.18 -58.00
CA LEU A 135 -26.79 16.06 -57.82
C LEU A 135 -26.50 17.47 -58.33
N ALA A 136 -25.36 18.07 -57.93
CA ALA A 136 -24.97 19.39 -58.41
C ALA A 136 -24.78 19.46 -59.93
N LYS A 137 -24.34 18.36 -60.57
CA LYS A 137 -24.25 18.26 -62.04
C LYS A 137 -25.65 18.22 -62.68
N ASN A 138 -26.57 17.44 -62.12
CA ASN A 138 -27.94 17.34 -62.61
C ASN A 138 -28.70 18.67 -62.45
N GLU A 139 -28.53 19.39 -61.35
CA GLU A 139 -29.10 20.73 -61.16
C GLU A 139 -28.64 21.74 -62.22
N ARG A 140 -27.36 21.71 -62.60
CA ARG A 140 -26.85 22.56 -63.68
C ARG A 140 -27.46 22.19 -65.04
N LEU A 141 -27.66 20.90 -65.28
CA LEU A 141 -28.30 20.43 -66.51
C LEU A 141 -29.77 20.89 -66.58
N ILE A 142 -30.51 20.76 -65.48
CA ILE A 142 -31.90 21.23 -65.37
C ILE A 142 -31.97 22.73 -65.66
N LYS A 143 -31.13 23.56 -65.01
CA LYS A 143 -31.09 25.01 -65.28
C LYS A 143 -30.79 25.35 -66.75
N SER A 144 -29.88 24.61 -67.38
CA SER A 144 -29.58 24.80 -68.80
C SER A 144 -30.75 24.44 -69.72
N LEU A 145 -31.52 23.40 -69.36
CA LEU A 145 -32.72 23.02 -70.11
C LEU A 145 -33.85 24.04 -69.92
N GLU A 146 -34.03 24.57 -68.70
CA GLU A 146 -35.00 25.63 -68.42
C GLU A 146 -34.69 26.93 -69.20
N GLU A 147 -33.41 27.30 -69.34
CA GLU A 147 -33.00 28.47 -70.12
C GLU A 147 -33.30 28.28 -71.61
N LYS A 148 -33.01 27.10 -72.17
CA LYS A 148 -33.36 26.75 -73.56
C LYS A 148 -34.87 26.75 -73.80
N ALA A 149 -35.65 26.27 -72.83
CA ALA A 149 -37.11 26.29 -72.92
C ALA A 149 -37.65 27.74 -73.04
N LYS A 150 -37.10 28.69 -72.26
CA LYS A 150 -37.44 30.11 -72.36
C LYS A 150 -37.07 30.71 -73.71
N ASP A 151 -35.91 30.36 -74.27
CA ASP A 151 -35.51 30.81 -75.61
C ASP A 151 -36.49 30.34 -76.69
N TYR A 152 -36.98 29.09 -76.57
CA TYR A 152 -38.00 28.56 -77.48
C TYR A 152 -39.35 29.27 -77.33
N GLU A 153 -39.79 29.58 -76.11
CA GLU A 153 -41.02 30.35 -75.88
C GLU A 153 -40.98 31.73 -76.55
N VAL A 154 -39.85 32.45 -76.45
CA VAL A 154 -39.67 33.74 -77.11
C VAL A 154 -39.69 33.60 -78.63
N SER A 155 -39.05 32.56 -79.17
CA SER A 155 -39.03 32.28 -80.61
C SER A 155 -40.44 31.96 -81.15
N ILE A 156 -41.23 31.20 -80.40
CA ILE A 156 -42.63 30.89 -80.73
C ILE A 156 -43.46 32.17 -80.74
N ALA A 157 -43.38 32.99 -79.68
CA ALA A 157 -44.13 34.25 -79.60
C ALA A 157 -43.80 35.21 -80.76
N LYS A 158 -42.54 35.27 -81.18
CA LYS A 158 -42.12 36.07 -82.35
C LYS A 158 -42.74 35.56 -83.65
N ARG A 159 -42.74 34.25 -83.89
CA ARG A 159 -43.37 33.66 -85.08
C ARG A 159 -44.89 33.87 -85.10
N GLU A 160 -45.55 33.80 -83.94
CA GLU A 160 -46.98 34.11 -83.83
C GLU A 160 -47.28 35.57 -84.22
N GLN A 161 -46.42 36.51 -83.83
CA GLN A 161 -46.56 37.92 -84.21
C GLN A 161 -46.37 38.13 -85.73
N GLU A 162 -45.42 37.44 -86.36
CA GLU A 162 -45.19 37.47 -87.81
C GLU A 162 -46.41 36.91 -88.57
N ILE A 163 -47.04 35.84 -88.09
CA ILE A 163 -48.27 35.27 -88.67
C ILE A 163 -49.44 36.26 -88.60
N VAL A 164 -49.57 37.02 -87.51
CA VAL A 164 -50.59 38.06 -87.38
C VAL A 164 -50.36 39.20 -88.38
N GLY A 165 -49.11 39.61 -88.59
CA GLY A 165 -48.74 40.61 -89.59
C GLY A 165 -49.12 40.19 -91.02
N LEU A 166 -48.73 38.97 -91.41
CA LEU A 166 -49.02 38.40 -92.72
C LEU A 166 -50.54 38.23 -92.97
N LYS A 167 -51.33 37.99 -91.92
CA LYS A 167 -52.81 37.95 -92.04
C LYS A 167 -53.40 39.31 -92.38
N SER A 168 -52.86 40.41 -91.85
CA SER A 168 -53.37 41.75 -92.15
C SER A 168 -53.06 42.18 -93.59
N GLU A 169 -51.87 41.82 -94.09
CA GLU A 169 -51.46 42.12 -95.48
C GLU A 169 -52.32 41.36 -96.51
N LEU A 170 -52.76 40.15 -96.17
CA LEU A 170 -53.69 39.35 -96.98
C LEU A 170 -55.11 39.95 -97.04
N GLU A 171 -55.54 40.67 -96.00
CA GLU A 171 -56.84 41.34 -95.95
C GLU A 171 -56.87 42.61 -96.82
N ASP A 172 -55.76 43.34 -96.90
CA ASP A 172 -55.63 44.55 -97.71
C ASP A 172 -55.49 44.27 -99.22
N LEU A 173 -54.91 43.13 -99.59
CA LEU A 173 -54.73 42.73 -101.00
C LEU A 173 -56.02 42.22 -101.69
N ALA A 174 -57.10 41.98 -100.93
CA ALA A 174 -58.36 41.45 -101.47
C ALA A 174 -59.26 42.50 -102.17
N GLY A 175 -58.86 43.78 -102.19
CA GLY A 175 -59.73 44.90 -102.58
C GLY A 175 -59.68 45.41 -104.03
N MET A 176 -58.77 44.99 -104.89
CA MET A 176 -58.59 45.64 -106.20
C MET A 176 -58.25 44.64 -107.31
N VAL A 177 -59.23 44.19 -108.12
CA VAL A 177 -58.94 43.46 -109.38
C VAL A 177 -59.99 43.60 -110.51
N GLN A 178 -59.60 44.09 -111.71
CA GLN A 178 -60.30 43.85 -113.00
C GLN A 178 -59.39 43.37 -114.17
N SER A 179 -59.80 42.26 -114.80
CA SER A 179 -59.55 41.73 -116.18
C SER A 179 -58.11 41.56 -116.74
N GLU A 180 -57.26 42.58 -116.87
CA GLU A 180 -55.79 42.32 -117.00
C GLU A 180 -55.23 41.77 -115.68
N GLU A 181 -55.97 42.07 -114.65
CA GLU A 181 -55.71 41.67 -113.30
C GLU A 181 -56.12 40.24 -113.04
N ILE A 182 -56.84 39.57 -113.94
CA ILE A 182 -57.06 38.11 -113.85
C ILE A 182 -55.79 37.34 -114.24
N ASP A 183 -55.00 37.82 -115.21
CA ASP A 183 -53.71 37.19 -115.55
C ASP A 183 -52.59 37.61 -114.60
N ARG A 184 -52.63 38.85 -114.07
CA ARG A 184 -51.80 39.21 -112.91
C ARG A 184 -52.23 38.41 -111.67
N MET A 185 -53.53 38.24 -111.40
CA MET A 185 -54.03 37.37 -110.33
C MET A 185 -53.70 35.92 -110.57
N ARG A 186 -53.66 35.42 -111.82
CA ARG A 186 -53.22 34.06 -112.10
C ARG A 186 -51.74 33.90 -111.78
N LYS A 187 -50.89 34.86 -112.16
CA LYS A 187 -49.46 34.86 -111.81
C LYS A 187 -49.22 35.08 -110.32
N VAL A 188 -50.00 35.95 -109.67
CA VAL A 188 -49.98 36.18 -108.22
C VAL A 188 -50.52 34.96 -107.50
N TRP A 189 -51.54 34.29 -108.02
CA TRP A 189 -52.08 33.05 -107.47
C TRP A 189 -51.14 31.88 -107.69
N GLU A 190 -50.43 31.79 -108.83
CA GLU A 190 -49.39 30.77 -109.05
C GLU A 190 -48.16 31.05 -108.18
N HIS A 191 -47.79 32.33 -107.98
CA HIS A 191 -46.75 32.72 -107.06
C HIS A 191 -47.15 32.46 -105.61
N GLU A 192 -48.38 32.79 -105.22
CA GLU A 192 -48.93 32.57 -103.89
C GLU A 192 -49.12 31.09 -103.64
N LYS A 193 -49.57 30.33 -104.63
CA LYS A 193 -49.61 28.88 -104.60
C LYS A 193 -48.21 28.31 -104.39
N ARG A 194 -47.19 28.79 -105.11
CA ARG A 194 -45.81 28.36 -104.91
C ARG A 194 -45.29 28.74 -103.53
N ARG A 195 -45.58 29.97 -103.06
CA ARG A 195 -45.23 30.45 -101.72
C ARG A 195 -45.88 29.59 -100.63
N LEU A 196 -47.15 29.21 -100.81
CA LEU A 196 -47.87 28.32 -99.92
C LEU A 196 -47.34 26.88 -100.01
N GLU A 197 -46.97 26.39 -101.18
CA GLU A 197 -46.33 25.07 -101.34
C GLU A 197 -44.94 25.03 -100.68
N GLU A 198 -44.16 26.10 -100.79
CA GLU A 198 -42.87 26.28 -100.09
C GLU A 198 -43.08 26.38 -98.57
N ALA A 199 -44.05 27.18 -98.10
CA ALA A 199 -44.40 27.26 -96.68
C ALA A 199 -44.88 25.92 -96.12
N ILE A 200 -45.70 25.17 -96.88
CA ILE A 200 -46.12 23.81 -96.50
C ILE A 200 -44.90 22.87 -96.45
N ALA A 201 -43.96 23.00 -97.38
CA ALA A 201 -42.73 22.19 -97.35
C ALA A 201 -41.87 22.53 -96.12
N GLU A 202 -41.73 23.80 -95.76
CA GLU A 202 -41.06 24.25 -94.54
C GLU A 202 -41.78 23.71 -93.29
N ASP A 203 -43.10 23.85 -93.20
CA ASP A 203 -43.90 23.30 -92.11
C ASP A 203 -43.75 21.77 -92.00
N ILE A 204 -43.68 21.05 -93.13
CA ILE A 204 -43.41 19.59 -93.13
C ILE A 204 -42.03 19.30 -92.54
N THR A 205 -41.00 20.10 -92.86
CA THR A 205 -39.66 19.91 -92.27
C THR A 205 -39.64 20.21 -90.78
N VAL A 206 -40.37 21.24 -90.32
CA VAL A 206 -40.52 21.56 -88.90
C VAL A 206 -41.26 20.44 -88.17
N ILE A 207 -42.37 19.95 -88.73
CA ILE A 207 -43.13 18.81 -88.18
C ILE A 207 -42.26 17.55 -88.12
N ALA A 208 -41.41 17.31 -89.12
CA ALA A 208 -40.47 16.18 -89.10
C ALA A 208 -39.40 16.35 -88.00
N GLY A 209 -38.89 17.57 -87.80
CA GLY A 209 -37.97 17.90 -86.70
C GLY A 209 -38.61 17.68 -85.32
N LEU A 210 -39.81 18.20 -85.11
CA LEU A 210 -40.57 18.01 -83.87
C LEU A 210 -40.89 16.54 -83.61
N ARG A 211 -41.23 15.76 -84.65
CA ARG A 211 -41.44 14.30 -84.51
C ARG A 211 -40.16 13.58 -84.07
N SER A 212 -39.00 13.97 -84.62
CA SER A 212 -37.72 13.41 -84.18
C SER A 212 -37.38 13.80 -82.75
N GLU A 213 -37.71 15.02 -82.32
CA GLU A 213 -37.49 15.48 -80.95
C GLU A 213 -38.41 14.77 -79.96
N ILE A 214 -39.69 14.60 -80.30
CA ILE A 214 -40.65 13.78 -79.53
C ILE A 214 -40.10 12.36 -79.37
N GLN A 215 -39.60 11.74 -80.44
CA GLN A 215 -39.03 10.39 -80.35
C GLN A 215 -37.79 10.30 -79.43
N VAL A 216 -36.95 11.34 -79.40
CA VAL A 216 -35.82 11.40 -78.46
C VAL A 216 -36.31 11.54 -77.01
N LEU A 217 -37.34 12.34 -76.78
CA LEU A 217 -37.94 12.49 -75.45
C LEU A 217 -38.62 11.19 -74.98
N GLU A 218 -39.33 10.48 -75.85
CA GLU A 218 -39.92 9.17 -75.58
C GLU A 218 -38.83 8.15 -75.17
N ASN A 219 -37.71 8.09 -75.91
CA ASN A 219 -36.59 7.22 -75.54
C ASN A 219 -35.96 7.61 -74.19
N ASN A 220 -35.82 8.92 -73.91
CA ASN A 220 -35.29 9.39 -72.63
C ASN A 220 -36.25 9.06 -71.47
N GLU A 221 -37.56 9.10 -71.69
CA GLU A 221 -38.57 8.69 -70.71
C GLU A 221 -38.44 7.19 -70.42
N GLU A 222 -38.28 6.35 -71.44
CA GLU A 222 -38.02 4.91 -71.28
C GLU A 222 -36.74 4.64 -70.48
N ASP A 223 -35.63 5.34 -70.78
CA ASP A 223 -34.37 5.20 -70.04
C ASP A 223 -34.50 5.64 -68.57
N LEU A 224 -35.26 6.70 -68.30
CA LEU A 224 -35.55 7.16 -66.93
C LEU A 224 -36.41 6.15 -66.18
N LEU A 225 -37.40 5.54 -66.83
CA LEU A 225 -38.23 4.49 -66.22
C LEU A 225 -37.38 3.26 -65.86
N ILE A 226 -36.47 2.83 -66.73
CA ILE A 226 -35.54 1.73 -66.44
C ILE A 226 -34.68 2.08 -65.22
N ARG A 227 -34.10 3.28 -65.19
CA ARG A 227 -33.27 3.72 -64.07
C ARG A 227 -34.05 3.86 -62.76
N MET A 228 -35.32 4.27 -62.81
CA MET A 228 -36.20 4.27 -61.65
C MET A 228 -36.42 2.84 -61.13
N THR A 229 -36.67 1.86 -62.02
CA THR A 229 -36.83 0.46 -61.60
C THR A 229 -35.57 -0.15 -61.01
N GLU A 230 -34.38 0.18 -61.56
CA GLU A 230 -33.10 -0.25 -60.99
C GLU A 230 -32.87 0.36 -59.60
N LEU A 231 -33.22 1.64 -59.41
CA LEU A 231 -33.14 2.28 -58.10
C LEU A 231 -34.10 1.65 -57.10
N GLU A 232 -35.33 1.33 -57.50
CA GLU A 232 -36.29 0.62 -56.66
C GLU A 232 -35.76 -0.75 -56.22
N GLU A 233 -35.11 -1.51 -57.12
CA GLU A 233 -34.47 -2.79 -56.79
C GLU A 233 -33.32 -2.59 -55.79
N THR A 234 -32.44 -1.61 -55.99
CA THR A 234 -31.37 -1.33 -55.02
C THR A 234 -31.88 -0.91 -53.64
N VAL A 235 -33.01 -0.20 -53.56
CA VAL A 235 -33.64 0.17 -52.28
C VAL A 235 -34.17 -1.07 -51.56
N ILE A 236 -34.72 -2.04 -52.31
CA ILE A 236 -35.16 -3.33 -51.75
C ILE A 236 -33.94 -4.10 -51.20
N ASP A 237 -32.87 -4.24 -51.98
CA ASP A 237 -31.64 -4.94 -51.56
C ASP A 237 -31.01 -4.30 -50.30
N LEU A 238 -30.97 -2.97 -50.25
CA LEU A 238 -30.50 -2.23 -49.07
C LEU A 238 -31.43 -2.43 -47.87
N GLY A 239 -32.74 -2.55 -48.10
CA GLY A 239 -33.72 -2.91 -47.07
C GLY A 239 -33.45 -4.29 -46.47
N GLU A 240 -33.24 -5.29 -47.31
CA GLU A 240 -32.92 -6.66 -46.87
C GLU A 240 -31.57 -6.72 -46.13
N SER A 241 -30.56 -6.00 -46.61
CA SER A 241 -29.26 -5.89 -45.94
C SER A 241 -29.38 -5.22 -44.56
N LYS A 242 -30.20 -4.17 -44.45
CA LYS A 242 -30.48 -3.51 -43.18
C LYS A 242 -31.15 -4.46 -42.18
N GLU A 243 -32.18 -5.20 -42.61
CA GLU A 243 -32.86 -6.18 -41.75
C GLU A 243 -31.91 -7.29 -41.28
N ALA A 244 -31.00 -7.74 -42.15
CA ALA A 244 -29.97 -8.72 -41.78
C ALA A 244 -29.01 -8.18 -40.71
N LEU A 245 -28.54 -6.93 -40.84
CA LEU A 245 -27.67 -6.29 -39.86
C LEU A 245 -28.40 -6.02 -38.53
N GLU A 246 -29.66 -5.62 -38.56
CA GLU A 246 -30.47 -5.44 -37.35
C GLU A 246 -30.66 -6.77 -36.60
N SER A 247 -30.83 -7.88 -37.33
CA SER A 247 -30.87 -9.24 -36.76
C SER A 247 -29.53 -9.64 -36.13
N GLU A 248 -28.40 -9.35 -36.79
CA GLU A 248 -27.06 -9.62 -36.24
C GLU A 248 -26.79 -8.80 -34.96
N ILE A 249 -27.14 -7.52 -34.95
CA ILE A 249 -27.05 -6.66 -33.77
C ILE A 249 -27.89 -7.22 -32.62
N ALA A 250 -29.11 -7.70 -32.90
CA ALA A 250 -29.96 -8.32 -31.89
C ALA A 250 -29.32 -9.58 -31.29
N GLN A 251 -28.73 -10.45 -32.13
CA GLN A 251 -28.02 -11.65 -31.67
C GLN A 251 -26.79 -11.30 -30.81
N LEU A 252 -25.99 -10.31 -31.23
CA LEU A 252 -24.83 -9.87 -30.46
C LEU A 252 -25.22 -9.28 -29.10
N ARG A 253 -26.33 -8.53 -29.03
CA ARG A 253 -26.89 -8.04 -27.76
C ARG A 253 -27.32 -9.18 -26.84
N GLU A 254 -27.97 -10.21 -27.37
CA GLU A 254 -28.35 -11.39 -26.60
C GLU A 254 -27.11 -12.14 -26.07
N GLN A 255 -26.09 -12.32 -26.90
CA GLN A 255 -24.81 -12.93 -26.48
C GLN A 255 -24.11 -12.10 -25.40
N TRP A 256 -24.07 -10.78 -25.56
CA TRP A 256 -23.45 -9.86 -24.58
C TRP A 256 -24.19 -9.90 -23.24
N ASN A 257 -25.53 -9.87 -23.24
CA ASN A 257 -26.32 -10.01 -22.02
C ASN A 257 -26.07 -11.37 -21.35
N GLY A 258 -26.00 -12.46 -22.11
CA GLY A 258 -25.68 -13.79 -21.59
C GLY A 258 -24.29 -13.87 -20.97
N ALA A 259 -23.29 -13.24 -21.58
CA ALA A 259 -21.94 -13.13 -21.02
C ALA A 259 -21.94 -12.28 -19.75
N GLN A 260 -22.67 -11.16 -19.71
CA GLN A 260 -22.81 -10.32 -18.52
C GLN A 260 -23.47 -11.06 -17.36
N ASP A 261 -24.52 -11.84 -17.61
CA ASP A 261 -25.16 -12.70 -16.62
C ASP A 261 -24.21 -13.79 -16.10
N GLN A 262 -23.37 -14.34 -16.97
CA GLN A 262 -22.34 -15.29 -16.56
C GLN A 262 -21.29 -14.63 -15.66
N PHE A 263 -20.78 -13.45 -16.04
CA PHE A 263 -19.82 -12.69 -15.23
C PHE A 263 -20.38 -12.30 -13.86
N THR A 264 -21.64 -11.85 -13.78
CA THR A 264 -22.28 -11.52 -12.50
C THR A 264 -22.43 -12.75 -11.61
N LYS A 265 -22.76 -13.92 -12.19
CA LYS A 265 -22.81 -15.19 -11.48
C LYS A 265 -21.43 -15.61 -10.97
N GLU A 266 -20.40 -15.56 -11.80
CA GLU A 266 -19.03 -15.89 -11.41
C GLU A 266 -18.49 -14.95 -10.33
N ARG A 267 -18.78 -13.64 -10.44
CA ARG A 267 -18.48 -12.66 -9.40
C ARG A 267 -19.13 -13.01 -8.07
N SER A 268 -20.41 -13.38 -8.06
CA SER A 268 -21.11 -13.79 -6.83
C SER A 268 -20.50 -15.04 -6.18
N VAL A 269 -20.01 -15.99 -7.00
CA VAL A 269 -19.31 -17.19 -6.51
C VAL A 269 -17.95 -16.84 -5.91
N LEU A 270 -17.19 -15.96 -6.56
CA LEU A 270 -15.91 -15.47 -6.05
C LEU A 270 -16.10 -14.70 -4.73
N GLU A 271 -17.10 -13.84 -4.64
CA GLU A 271 -17.43 -13.08 -3.42
C GLU A 271 -17.79 -14.02 -2.25
N SER A 272 -18.57 -15.08 -2.52
CA SER A 272 -18.83 -16.14 -1.52
C SER A 272 -17.55 -16.85 -1.07
N LYS A 273 -16.65 -17.20 -2.00
CA LYS A 273 -15.38 -17.86 -1.68
C LYS A 273 -14.44 -16.96 -0.89
N VAL A 274 -14.37 -15.67 -1.24
CA VAL A 274 -13.59 -14.68 -0.47
C VAL A 274 -14.12 -14.60 0.96
N SER A 275 -15.44 -14.50 1.15
CA SER A 275 -16.04 -14.49 2.49
C SER A 275 -15.77 -15.78 3.29
N GLU A 276 -15.71 -16.95 2.63
CA GLU A 276 -15.33 -18.21 3.26
C GLU A 276 -13.85 -18.22 3.69
N VAL A 277 -12.95 -17.74 2.84
CA VAL A 277 -11.51 -17.64 3.14
C VAL A 277 -11.26 -16.64 4.26
N GLU A 278 -11.94 -15.49 4.26
CA GLU A 278 -11.87 -14.50 5.34
C GLU A 278 -12.27 -15.13 6.67
N LYS A 279 -13.43 -15.79 6.76
CA LYS A 279 -13.87 -16.50 7.97
C LYS A 279 -12.90 -17.61 8.41
N ALA A 280 -12.32 -18.33 7.46
CA ALA A 280 -11.31 -19.35 7.77
C ALA A 280 -10.00 -18.73 8.30
N SER A 281 -9.62 -17.56 7.79
CA SER A 281 -8.45 -16.83 8.27
C SER A 281 -8.68 -16.22 9.66
N GLU A 282 -9.88 -15.66 9.91
CA GLU A 282 -10.27 -15.11 11.21
C GLU A 282 -10.28 -16.20 12.30
N THR A 283 -10.84 -17.37 11.99
CA THR A 283 -10.81 -18.51 12.93
C THR A 283 -9.39 -18.99 13.20
N ARG A 284 -8.52 -19.05 12.18
CA ARG A 284 -7.10 -19.40 12.36
C ARG A 284 -6.34 -18.37 13.20
N ILE A 285 -6.62 -17.08 13.02
CA ILE A 285 -6.04 -16.00 13.84
C ILE A 285 -6.52 -16.13 15.30
N ALA A 286 -7.79 -16.42 15.52
CA ALA A 286 -8.33 -16.65 16.87
C ALA A 286 -7.64 -17.85 17.55
N ASP A 287 -7.49 -18.98 16.85
CA ASP A 287 -6.78 -20.16 17.36
C ASP A 287 -5.30 -19.87 17.66
N MET A 288 -4.65 -19.04 16.83
CA MET A 288 -3.26 -18.61 17.09
C MET A 288 -3.15 -17.69 18.30
N LYS A 289 -4.12 -16.79 18.51
CA LYS A 289 -4.19 -15.95 19.70
C LYS A 289 -4.38 -16.78 20.97
N GLU A 290 -5.30 -17.75 20.97
CA GLU A 290 -5.49 -18.64 22.11
C GLU A 290 -4.21 -19.44 22.43
N LYS A 291 -3.48 -19.89 21.40
CA LYS A 291 -2.17 -20.53 21.59
C LYS A 291 -1.13 -19.57 22.14
N MET A 292 -1.08 -18.32 21.68
CA MET A 292 -0.20 -17.30 22.24
C MET A 292 -0.51 -17.04 23.72
N ASP A 293 -1.78 -16.85 24.07
CA ASP A 293 -2.21 -16.63 25.46
C ASP A 293 -1.84 -17.84 26.34
N SER A 294 -1.95 -19.06 25.81
CA SER A 294 -1.53 -20.28 26.50
C SER A 294 0.00 -20.34 26.72
N LEU A 295 0.80 -19.87 25.75
CA LEU A 295 2.25 -19.80 25.86
C LEU A 295 2.70 -18.71 26.82
N GLU A 296 2.03 -17.56 26.82
CA GLU A 296 2.25 -16.49 27.79
C GLU A 296 1.94 -16.96 29.21
N ALA A 297 0.83 -17.68 29.41
CA ALA A 297 0.52 -18.29 30.69
C ALA A 297 1.57 -19.33 31.15
N VAL A 298 2.19 -20.06 30.22
CA VAL A 298 3.33 -20.95 30.53
C VAL A 298 4.57 -20.14 30.86
N ALA A 299 4.88 -19.08 30.12
CA ALA A 299 5.99 -18.19 30.39
C ALA A 299 5.90 -17.59 31.81
N SER A 300 4.73 -17.09 32.21
CA SER A 300 4.54 -16.59 33.58
C SER A 300 4.74 -17.67 34.65
N LYS A 301 4.37 -18.93 34.36
CA LYS A 301 4.66 -20.06 35.29
C LYS A 301 6.15 -20.35 35.37
N VAL A 302 6.89 -20.26 34.27
CA VAL A 302 8.34 -20.44 34.23
C VAL A 302 9.04 -19.33 35.02
N GLU A 303 8.58 -18.08 34.89
CA GLU A 303 9.09 -16.96 35.70
C GLU A 303 8.82 -17.18 37.20
N ALA A 304 7.61 -17.59 37.58
CA ALA A 304 7.31 -17.92 38.97
C ALA A 304 8.19 -19.07 39.53
N TRP A 305 8.46 -20.09 38.71
CA TRP A 305 9.39 -21.17 39.07
C TRP A 305 10.83 -20.67 39.20
N LYS A 306 11.25 -19.75 38.34
CA LYS A 306 12.57 -19.12 38.42
C LYS A 306 12.72 -18.33 39.71
N GLU A 307 11.74 -17.50 40.06
CA GLU A 307 11.71 -16.77 41.35
C GLU A 307 11.75 -17.73 42.54
N GLN A 308 11.04 -18.86 42.47
CA GLN A 308 11.08 -19.90 43.51
C GLN A 308 12.47 -20.55 43.62
N CYS A 309 13.13 -20.83 42.50
CA CYS A 309 14.51 -21.34 42.47
C CYS A 309 15.51 -20.34 43.04
N GLU A 310 15.40 -19.06 42.68
CA GLU A 310 16.24 -17.99 43.21
C GLU A 310 16.03 -17.82 44.73
N ALA A 311 14.78 -17.90 45.20
CA ALA A 311 14.46 -17.88 46.63
C ALA A 311 15.06 -19.08 47.38
N MET A 312 14.96 -20.30 46.83
CA MET A 312 15.61 -21.48 47.42
C MET A 312 17.14 -21.35 47.41
N GLN A 313 17.72 -20.79 46.34
CA GLN A 313 19.17 -20.56 46.27
C GLN A 313 19.63 -19.57 47.33
N LEU A 314 18.88 -18.48 47.56
CA LEU A 314 19.10 -17.54 48.66
C LEU A 314 19.00 -18.21 50.03
N GLU A 315 18.02 -19.09 50.24
CA GLU A 315 17.88 -19.85 51.47
C GLU A 315 19.08 -20.78 51.71
N VAL A 316 19.57 -21.46 50.67
CA VAL A 316 20.78 -22.29 50.74
C VAL A 316 22.01 -21.45 51.07
N ILE A 317 22.16 -20.27 50.46
CA ILE A 317 23.25 -19.34 50.79
C ILE A 317 23.16 -18.90 52.26
N GLN A 318 21.97 -18.57 52.76
CA GLN A 318 21.78 -18.21 54.16
C GLN A 318 22.07 -19.38 55.12
N GLN A 319 21.69 -20.61 54.76
CA GLN A 319 22.02 -21.79 55.55
C GLN A 319 23.53 -22.04 55.57
N ASN A 320 24.21 -21.89 54.44
CA ASN A 320 25.67 -22.02 54.37
C ASN A 320 26.36 -20.95 55.22
N ALA A 321 25.93 -19.69 55.18
CA ALA A 321 26.45 -18.63 56.04
C ALA A 321 26.29 -18.97 57.54
N LYS A 322 25.12 -19.51 57.94
CA LYS A 322 24.91 -19.98 59.32
C LYS A 322 25.82 -21.15 59.71
N ILE A 323 26.10 -22.06 58.78
CA ILE A 323 27.02 -23.18 59.00
C ILE A 323 28.45 -22.65 59.17
N GLU A 324 28.86 -21.67 58.37
CA GLU A 324 30.16 -21.00 58.49
C GLU A 324 30.30 -20.28 59.84
N ASP A 325 29.28 -19.50 60.24
CA ASP A 325 29.24 -18.84 61.55
C ASP A 325 29.32 -19.86 62.70
N SER A 326 28.53 -20.94 62.62
CA SER A 326 28.60 -22.03 63.61
C SER A 326 29.97 -22.72 63.62
N GLY A 327 30.62 -22.82 62.46
CA GLY A 327 31.98 -23.34 62.32
C GLY A 327 33.02 -22.42 62.97
N LEU A 328 32.87 -21.10 62.84
CA LEU A 328 33.70 -20.10 63.52
C LEU A 328 33.51 -20.15 65.03
N GLU A 329 32.26 -20.22 65.51
CA GLU A 329 31.95 -20.39 66.94
C GLU A 329 32.57 -21.68 67.49
N LEU A 330 32.51 -22.78 66.74
CA LEU A 330 33.13 -24.04 67.14
C LEU A 330 34.66 -23.93 67.21
N ALA A 331 35.28 -23.25 66.23
CA ALA A 331 36.71 -23.00 66.21
C ALA A 331 37.16 -22.11 67.36
N GLU A 332 36.39 -21.07 67.69
CA GLU A 332 36.63 -20.20 68.84
C GLU A 332 36.47 -20.98 70.16
N ALA A 333 35.43 -21.80 70.29
CA ALA A 333 35.25 -22.66 71.46
C ALA A 333 36.38 -23.69 71.60
N GLN A 334 36.91 -24.21 70.50
CA GLN A 334 38.11 -25.05 70.49
C GLN A 334 39.36 -24.28 70.93
N ALA A 335 39.57 -23.06 70.42
CA ALA A 335 40.68 -22.21 70.83
C ALA A 335 40.61 -21.87 72.33
N GLN A 336 39.42 -21.54 72.84
CA GLN A 336 39.20 -21.32 74.28
C GLN A 336 39.50 -22.57 75.10
N ARG A 337 39.06 -23.75 74.64
CA ARG A 337 39.34 -25.02 75.30
C ARG A 337 40.85 -25.32 75.32
N ASP A 338 41.56 -25.05 74.23
CA ASP A 338 43.00 -25.29 74.15
C ASP A 338 43.79 -24.29 75.00
N SER A 339 43.38 -23.02 75.01
CA SER A 339 43.88 -22.01 75.97
C SER A 339 43.66 -22.48 77.41
N PHE A 340 42.47 -22.95 77.76
CA PHE A 340 42.19 -23.47 79.11
C PHE A 340 43.03 -24.72 79.45
N LYS A 341 43.31 -25.59 78.48
CA LYS A 341 44.23 -26.72 78.68
C LYS A 341 45.66 -26.23 78.94
N GLU A 342 46.14 -25.24 78.21
CA GLU A 342 47.46 -24.65 78.41
C GLU A 342 47.56 -23.97 79.77
N GLU A 343 46.55 -23.18 80.17
CA GLU A 343 46.46 -22.60 81.51
C GLU A 343 46.43 -23.69 82.59
N SER A 344 45.62 -24.74 82.42
CA SER A 344 45.57 -25.88 83.33
C SER A 344 46.91 -26.62 83.42
N ALA A 345 47.66 -26.71 82.32
CA ALA A 345 49.00 -27.28 82.30
C ALA A 345 50.01 -26.37 83.00
N ALA A 346 49.93 -25.05 82.79
CA ALA A 346 50.77 -24.05 83.45
C ALA A 346 50.53 -24.01 84.96
N VAL A 347 49.26 -24.06 85.40
CA VAL A 347 48.89 -24.14 86.82
C VAL A 347 49.37 -25.46 87.43
N ARG A 348 49.22 -26.58 86.73
CA ARG A 348 49.79 -27.87 87.17
C ARG A 348 51.30 -27.77 87.36
N LYS A 349 52.01 -27.20 86.39
CA LYS A 349 53.46 -26.99 86.48
C LYS A 349 53.83 -26.09 87.65
N GLN A 350 53.13 -24.96 87.86
CA GLN A 350 53.35 -24.09 89.01
C GLN A 350 53.11 -24.81 90.35
N LEU A 351 52.07 -25.65 90.43
CA LEU A 351 51.80 -26.49 91.59
C LEU A 351 52.93 -27.49 91.84
N GLU A 352 53.44 -28.12 90.78
CA GLU A 352 54.52 -29.10 90.83
C GLU A 352 55.86 -28.46 91.22
N ASP A 353 56.17 -27.28 90.67
CA ASP A 353 57.30 -26.45 91.07
C ASP A 353 57.18 -26.01 92.54
N ARG A 354 55.98 -25.63 92.98
CA ARG A 354 55.73 -25.20 94.37
C ARG A 354 55.75 -26.36 95.35
N ILE A 355 55.30 -27.55 94.96
CA ILE A 355 55.48 -28.79 95.72
C ILE A 355 56.97 -29.12 95.82
N SER A 356 57.72 -29.03 94.73
CA SER A 356 59.18 -29.26 94.72
C SER A 356 59.90 -28.26 95.62
N GLN A 357 59.50 -26.99 95.58
CA GLN A 357 60.01 -25.93 96.43
C GLN A 357 59.67 -26.18 97.90
N LEU A 358 58.43 -26.55 98.23
CA LEU A 358 58.02 -26.91 99.58
C LEU A 358 58.75 -28.15 100.09
N GLN A 359 59.02 -29.14 99.24
CA GLN A 359 59.83 -30.31 99.60
C GLN A 359 61.29 -29.92 99.87
N LEU A 360 61.84 -28.99 99.09
CA LEU A 360 63.19 -28.45 99.32
C LEU A 360 63.26 -27.65 100.62
N ASP A 361 62.27 -26.80 100.87
CA ASP A 361 62.19 -25.98 102.08
C ASP A 361 61.93 -26.86 103.30
N HIS A 362 61.04 -27.86 103.23
CA HIS A 362 60.90 -28.88 104.27
C HIS A 362 62.19 -29.68 104.48
N ALA A 363 62.96 -30.00 103.42
CA ALA A 363 64.23 -30.69 103.58
C ALA A 363 65.27 -29.80 104.29
N LYS A 364 65.28 -28.49 104.00
CA LYS A 364 66.08 -27.50 104.72
C LYS A 364 65.63 -27.38 106.17
N ASP A 365 64.33 -27.22 106.42
CA ASP A 365 63.75 -27.11 107.76
C ASP A 365 64.03 -28.39 108.56
N ILE A 366 63.93 -29.57 107.96
CA ILE A 366 64.32 -30.84 108.60
C ILE A 366 65.81 -30.85 108.90
N ALA A 367 66.67 -30.37 108.00
CA ALA A 367 68.10 -30.26 108.26
C ALA A 367 68.40 -29.27 109.40
N THR A 368 67.72 -28.13 109.44
CA THR A 368 67.81 -27.13 110.51
C THR A 368 67.29 -27.70 111.83
N ILE A 369 66.14 -28.38 111.84
CA ILE A 369 65.59 -29.07 113.01
C ILE A 369 66.51 -30.21 113.45
N GLN A 370 67.19 -30.91 112.55
CA GLN A 370 68.17 -31.94 112.90
C GLN A 370 69.44 -31.32 113.50
N GLU A 371 69.87 -30.17 112.99
CA GLU A 371 71.00 -29.41 113.51
C GLU A 371 70.66 -28.80 114.88
N GLU A 372 69.45 -28.26 115.06
CA GLU A 372 68.89 -27.81 116.33
C GLU A 372 68.68 -28.96 117.30
N HIS A 373 68.21 -30.13 116.85
CA HIS A 373 68.07 -31.32 117.69
C HIS A 373 69.44 -31.84 118.10
N LYS A 374 70.44 -31.78 117.22
CA LYS A 374 71.84 -32.11 117.55
C LYS A 374 72.41 -31.09 118.54
N ALA A 375 72.20 -29.81 118.33
CA ALA A 375 72.58 -28.75 119.25
C ALA A 375 71.88 -28.89 120.60
N ALA A 376 70.59 -29.22 120.62
CA ALA A 376 69.82 -29.49 121.82
C ALA A 376 70.21 -30.82 122.48
N GLN A 377 70.75 -31.78 121.73
CA GLN A 377 71.27 -33.04 122.26
C GLN A 377 72.68 -32.86 122.84
N ASP A 378 73.48 -31.99 122.24
CA ASP A 378 74.76 -31.50 122.77
C ASP A 378 74.52 -30.59 123.98
N GLU A 379 73.44 -29.81 123.98
CA GLU A 379 73.01 -29.02 125.13
C GLU A 379 72.40 -29.92 126.22
N LYS A 380 71.72 -31.01 125.84
CA LYS A 380 71.25 -32.05 126.77
C LYS A 380 72.40 -32.84 127.37
N SER A 381 73.49 -33.09 126.65
CA SER A 381 74.69 -33.72 127.24
C SER A 381 75.39 -32.73 128.18
N GLN A 382 75.52 -31.46 127.78
CA GLN A 382 76.00 -30.39 128.67
C GLN A 382 75.08 -30.16 129.89
N LEU A 383 73.76 -30.31 129.72
CA LEU A 383 72.78 -30.21 130.80
C LEU A 383 72.71 -31.49 131.62
N ALA A 384 73.02 -32.66 131.08
CA ALA A 384 73.17 -33.88 131.86
C ALA A 384 74.42 -33.81 132.75
N ASP A 385 75.50 -33.22 132.22
CA ASP A 385 76.70 -32.90 132.99
C ASP A 385 76.39 -31.83 134.06
N LYS A 386 75.64 -30.78 133.71
CA LYS A 386 75.16 -29.78 134.68
C LYS A 386 74.07 -30.29 135.61
N VAL A 387 73.26 -31.29 135.28
CA VAL A 387 72.25 -31.89 136.18
C VAL A 387 72.96 -32.82 137.16
N SER A 388 74.04 -33.50 136.76
CA SER A 388 74.94 -34.15 137.73
C SER A 388 75.63 -33.14 138.66
N GLU A 389 75.87 -31.91 138.19
CA GLU A 389 76.46 -30.81 138.97
C GLU A 389 75.42 -30.00 139.78
N LEU A 390 74.16 -29.95 139.33
CA LEU A 390 73.04 -29.22 139.94
C LEU A 390 72.15 -30.11 140.82
N GLU A 391 72.18 -31.44 140.71
CA GLU A 391 71.70 -32.36 141.76
C GLU A 391 72.58 -32.26 143.03
N ALA A 392 73.79 -31.70 142.92
CA ALA A 392 74.61 -31.27 144.06
C ALA A 392 74.30 -29.82 144.55
N ALA A 393 73.50 -29.03 143.82
CA ALA A 393 73.26 -27.61 144.11
C ALA A 393 71.77 -27.21 144.29
N LEU A 394 70.81 -28.08 143.98
CA LEU A 394 69.36 -27.81 144.05
C LEU A 394 68.70 -28.37 145.33
N ALA A 395 69.41 -28.27 146.46
CA ALA A 395 68.85 -28.22 147.82
C ALA A 395 68.50 -26.77 148.24
N LEU A 396 68.49 -25.82 147.31
CA LEU A 396 68.26 -24.39 147.56
C LEU A 396 67.32 -23.78 146.50
N ALA A 397 66.06 -23.54 146.92
CA ALA A 397 65.08 -22.55 146.39
C ALA A 397 64.56 -22.72 144.92
N ILE A 398 63.32 -23.18 144.66
CA ILE A 398 61.98 -22.53 144.75
C ILE A 398 61.65 -21.49 143.63
N SER A 399 60.45 -21.62 143.01
CA SER A 399 59.53 -20.57 142.45
C SER A 399 59.63 -20.16 140.95
N THR A 400 58.87 -20.74 139.98
CA THR A 400 57.49 -20.37 139.44
C THR A 400 57.47 -19.24 138.35
N PRO A 401 56.36 -18.89 137.62
CA PRO A 401 56.05 -19.49 136.30
C PRO A 401 55.44 -18.53 135.19
N ALA A 402 55.27 -19.08 133.96
CA ALA A 402 54.09 -18.95 133.05
C ALA A 402 53.82 -17.76 132.05
N LYS A 403 53.18 -18.18 130.93
CA LYS A 403 52.19 -17.53 130.00
C LYS A 403 52.69 -16.71 128.80
N ALA A 404 52.04 -16.63 127.62
CA ALA A 404 50.93 -17.34 126.95
C ALA A 404 50.59 -16.66 125.57
N ALA A 405 50.05 -17.42 124.61
CA ALA A 405 48.96 -17.09 123.63
C ALA A 405 49.17 -15.92 122.59
N THR A 406 48.57 -15.81 121.38
CA THR A 406 47.29 -16.30 120.81
C THR A 406 47.11 -15.90 119.31
N LYS A 407 46.37 -16.74 118.55
CA LYS A 407 45.27 -16.49 117.55
C LYS A 407 45.35 -15.57 116.28
N ASN A 408 45.02 -16.20 115.14
CA ASN A 408 43.84 -16.06 114.21
C ASN A 408 43.41 -14.75 113.49
N GLU A 409 42.71 -15.02 112.35
CA GLU A 409 41.76 -14.22 111.51
C GLU A 409 42.38 -13.43 110.34
N ALA A 410 42.11 -13.73 109.05
CA ALA A 410 40.87 -13.80 108.25
C ALA A 410 40.41 -12.43 107.67
N ASP A 411 40.16 -12.45 106.36
CA ASP A 411 39.42 -11.53 105.49
C ASP A 411 39.98 -10.14 105.10
N SER A 412 40.15 -9.94 103.79
CA SER A 412 40.06 -8.64 103.11
C SER A 412 39.99 -8.81 101.58
N VAL A 413 38.78 -9.06 101.06
CA VAL A 413 38.41 -8.87 99.64
C VAL A 413 37.32 -7.81 99.59
N VAL A 414 37.68 -6.54 99.33
CA VAL A 414 36.82 -5.50 98.70
C VAL A 414 37.74 -4.35 98.25
N ALA A 415 38.15 -4.31 96.97
CA ALA A 415 38.73 -3.12 96.34
C ALA A 415 38.72 -3.16 94.79
N GLU A 416 37.70 -3.74 94.14
CA GLU A 416 37.76 -3.98 92.68
C GLU A 416 36.41 -3.78 91.97
N THR A 417 35.63 -2.77 92.38
CA THR A 417 34.32 -2.45 91.76
C THR A 417 34.14 -0.98 91.36
N ALA A 418 35.20 -0.17 91.39
CA ALA A 418 35.14 1.24 90.98
C ALA A 418 35.75 1.53 89.58
N THR A 419 36.50 0.58 88.99
CA THR A 419 37.12 0.75 87.68
C THR A 419 36.21 0.35 86.52
N ASN A 420 35.34 -0.65 86.69
CA ASN A 420 34.49 -1.16 85.60
C ASN A 420 33.31 -0.23 85.23
N GLN A 421 33.02 0.81 86.01
CA GLN A 421 31.94 1.75 85.72
C GLN A 421 32.38 2.90 84.81
N SER A 422 33.70 3.16 84.71
CA SER A 422 34.26 4.18 83.80
C SER A 422 34.27 3.67 82.36
N ASP A 423 34.69 2.41 82.16
CA ASP A 423 34.84 1.81 80.84
C ASP A 423 33.49 1.64 80.12
N LEU A 424 32.44 1.30 80.88
CA LEU A 424 31.07 1.21 80.34
C LEU A 424 30.49 2.57 79.92
N VAL A 425 30.90 3.67 80.58
CA VAL A 425 30.45 5.01 80.22
C VAL A 425 31.13 5.49 78.95
N GLU A 426 32.41 5.15 78.76
CA GLU A 426 33.17 5.44 77.54
C GLU A 426 32.64 4.61 76.34
N GLU A 427 32.30 3.34 76.56
CA GLU A 427 31.70 2.49 75.54
C GLU A 427 30.32 2.98 75.09
N ILE A 428 29.47 3.45 76.02
CA ILE A 428 28.18 4.08 75.69
C ILE A 428 28.38 5.39 74.91
N ALA A 429 29.43 6.17 75.20
CA ALA A 429 29.74 7.38 74.45
C ALA A 429 30.18 7.06 73.02
N ASN A 430 31.01 6.03 72.84
CA ASN A 430 31.47 5.57 71.53
C ASN A 430 30.32 5.00 70.68
N LEU A 431 29.42 4.21 71.28
CA LEU A 431 28.22 3.72 70.59
C LEU A 431 27.29 4.85 70.16
N LYS A 432 27.14 5.91 70.96
CA LYS A 432 26.35 7.09 70.58
C LYS A 432 26.96 7.86 69.40
N LEU A 433 28.30 7.97 69.35
CA LEU A 433 29.00 8.55 68.20
C LEU A 433 28.77 7.71 66.94
N MET A 434 28.88 6.39 67.04
CA MET A 434 28.65 5.48 65.91
C MET A 434 27.21 5.54 65.39
N VAL A 435 26.21 5.61 66.27
CA VAL A 435 24.80 5.80 65.87
C VAL A 435 24.59 7.16 65.18
N HIS A 436 25.26 8.22 65.65
CA HIS A 436 25.18 9.53 65.00
C HIS A 436 25.83 9.52 63.61
N ASP A 437 26.96 8.83 63.44
CA ASP A 437 27.63 8.68 62.15
C ASP A 437 26.82 7.82 61.17
N LEU A 438 26.23 6.70 61.62
CA LEU A 438 25.31 5.89 60.82
C LEU A 438 24.05 6.66 60.42
N THR A 439 23.54 7.51 61.30
CA THR A 439 22.39 8.38 60.98
C THR A 439 22.77 9.42 59.91
N ARG A 440 23.98 9.98 59.99
CA ARG A 440 24.51 10.90 58.98
C ARG A 440 24.72 10.19 57.64
N GLU A 441 25.29 8.99 57.65
CA GLU A 441 25.48 8.17 56.46
C GLU A 441 24.14 7.82 55.79
N ASN A 442 23.13 7.41 56.56
CA ASN A 442 21.79 7.13 56.03
C ASN A 442 21.16 8.35 55.34
N VAL A 443 21.34 9.56 55.90
CA VAL A 443 20.90 10.80 55.24
C VAL A 443 21.67 11.03 53.93
N THR A 444 22.98 10.79 53.92
CA THR A 444 23.78 10.93 52.69
C THR A 444 23.40 9.89 51.62
N VAL A 445 23.18 8.63 51.99
CA VAL A 445 22.72 7.56 51.09
C VAL A 445 21.33 7.89 50.55
N GLY A 446 20.43 8.40 51.39
CA GLY A 446 19.11 8.87 50.95
C GLY A 446 19.20 9.99 49.91
N ASN A 447 20.12 10.94 50.07
CA ASN A 447 20.36 12.01 49.09
C ASN A 447 20.98 11.48 47.79
N VAL A 448 21.92 10.53 47.87
CA VAL A 448 22.51 9.88 46.69
C VAL A 448 21.46 9.09 45.93
N ASN A 449 20.59 8.34 46.62
CA ASN A 449 19.52 7.57 45.97
C ASN A 449 18.50 8.49 45.27
N LYS A 450 18.15 9.61 45.90
CA LYS A 450 17.31 10.65 45.27
C LYS A 450 17.97 11.25 44.02
N LYS A 451 19.28 11.48 44.06
CA LYS A 451 20.05 11.96 42.91
C LYS A 451 20.11 10.91 41.79
N LEU A 452 20.31 9.64 42.13
CA LEU A 452 20.35 8.53 41.19
C LEU A 452 19.00 8.36 40.46
N MET A 453 17.89 8.44 41.19
CA MET A 453 16.54 8.43 40.60
C MET A 453 16.33 9.60 39.63
N GLN A 454 16.79 10.80 39.98
CA GLN A 454 16.71 11.96 39.09
C GLN A 454 17.61 11.80 37.84
N GLU A 455 18.81 11.23 37.98
CA GLU A 455 19.70 10.93 36.85
C GLU A 455 19.11 9.85 35.93
N HIS A 456 18.42 8.85 36.49
CA HIS A 456 17.69 7.84 35.74
C HIS A 456 16.52 8.45 34.93
N ASP A 457 15.73 9.33 35.53
CA ASP A 457 14.63 10.02 34.82
C ASP A 457 15.16 10.90 33.68
N ASN A 458 16.26 11.62 33.91
CA ASN A 458 16.93 12.41 32.86
C ASN A 458 17.47 11.52 31.72
N LEU A 459 17.98 10.32 32.04
CA LEU A 459 18.46 9.38 31.04
C LEU A 459 17.32 8.82 30.19
N MET A 460 16.17 8.52 30.79
CA MET A 460 14.96 8.10 30.07
C MET A 460 14.44 9.19 29.13
N GLU A 461 14.48 10.45 29.56
CA GLU A 461 14.10 11.59 28.71
C GLU A 461 15.08 11.78 27.55
N ALA A 462 16.39 11.64 27.79
CA ALA A 462 17.41 11.66 26.75
C ALA A 462 17.24 10.51 25.73
N HIS A 463 16.94 9.29 26.20
CA HIS A 463 16.66 8.14 25.31
C HIS A 463 15.45 8.41 24.42
N LYS A 464 14.35 8.93 25.00
CA LYS A 464 13.16 9.30 24.24
C LYS A 464 13.46 10.39 23.20
N HIS A 465 14.32 11.36 23.53
CA HIS A 465 14.74 12.37 22.57
C HIS A 465 15.54 11.77 21.41
N VAL A 466 16.50 10.88 21.69
CA VAL A 466 17.26 10.17 20.65
C VAL A 466 16.34 9.34 19.76
N GLU A 467 15.37 8.64 20.33
CA GLU A 467 14.37 7.86 19.58
C GLU A 467 13.55 8.75 18.63
N THR A 468 13.14 9.94 19.07
CA THR A 468 12.45 10.91 18.19
C THR A 468 13.34 11.48 17.09
N GLU A 469 14.62 11.71 17.35
CA GLU A 469 15.55 12.21 16.33
C GLU A 469 15.92 11.10 15.32
N CYS A 470 16.01 9.84 15.75
CA CYS A 470 16.17 8.70 14.85
C CYS A 470 14.99 8.56 13.88
N LEU A 471 13.74 8.74 14.36
CA LEU A 471 12.54 8.73 13.51
C LEU A 471 12.58 9.86 12.48
N LYS A 472 12.92 11.09 12.89
CA LYS A 472 13.05 12.23 11.95
C LYS A 472 14.16 12.01 10.92
N LEU A 473 15.28 11.42 11.31
CA LEU A 473 16.36 11.10 10.37
C LEU A 473 15.93 10.02 9.37
N MET A 474 15.11 9.04 9.78
CA MET A 474 14.54 8.08 8.84
C MET A 474 13.60 8.75 7.84
N ASP A 475 12.69 9.61 8.29
CA ASP A 475 11.80 10.38 7.41
C ASP A 475 12.60 11.28 6.43
N GLU A 476 13.68 11.91 6.92
CA GLU A 476 14.56 12.76 6.12
C GLU A 476 15.36 11.95 5.09
N VAL A 477 15.81 10.74 5.43
CA VAL A 477 16.48 9.83 4.48
C VAL A 477 15.49 9.35 3.42
N GLU A 478 14.24 9.03 3.80
CA GLU A 478 13.19 8.70 2.84
C GLU A 478 12.89 9.88 1.90
N ARG A 479 12.84 11.11 2.44
CA ARG A 479 12.67 12.33 1.66
C ARG A 479 13.84 12.59 0.72
N LEU A 480 15.08 12.48 1.18
CA LEU A 480 16.28 12.66 0.35
C LEU A 480 16.38 11.58 -0.72
N HIS A 481 15.95 10.34 -0.45
CA HIS A 481 15.83 9.32 -1.49
C HIS A 481 14.74 9.65 -2.51
N ALA A 482 13.60 10.21 -2.09
CA ALA A 482 12.57 10.68 -3.01
C ALA A 482 13.07 11.85 -3.88
N GLU A 483 13.80 12.80 -3.30
CA GLU A 483 14.36 13.96 -4.01
C GLU A 483 15.52 13.59 -4.93
N SER A 484 16.43 12.72 -4.50
CA SER A 484 17.55 12.25 -5.32
C SER A 484 17.07 11.44 -6.53
N LEU A 485 15.94 10.76 -6.42
CA LEU A 485 15.28 10.09 -7.55
C LEU A 485 14.57 11.08 -8.49
N ALA A 486 14.13 12.24 -7.99
CA ALA A 486 13.55 13.28 -8.82
C ALA A 486 14.60 14.13 -9.56
N THR A 487 15.84 14.23 -9.04
CA THR A 487 16.90 15.08 -9.64
C THR A 487 17.87 14.35 -10.57
N GLU A 488 17.95 13.00 -10.57
CA GLU A 488 18.83 12.26 -11.51
C GLU A 488 18.12 11.81 -12.80
N GLY A 489 16.90 12.28 -13.06
CA GLY A 489 16.08 11.92 -14.23
C GLY A 489 16.43 12.61 -15.55
N GLY A 490 17.59 13.28 -15.67
CA GLY A 490 17.92 14.06 -16.87
C GLY A 490 19.40 14.33 -17.09
N SER A 491 20.21 13.32 -17.41
CA SER A 491 21.37 13.52 -18.28
C SER A 491 21.84 12.21 -18.90
N GLU A 492 21.84 12.18 -20.23
CA GLU A 492 22.45 11.17 -21.10
C GLU A 492 23.85 10.76 -20.62
N VAL A 493 24.10 9.46 -20.41
CA VAL A 493 25.39 8.86 -20.74
C VAL A 493 25.19 7.44 -21.28
N THR A 494 25.34 7.38 -22.60
CA THR A 494 25.59 6.24 -23.46
C THR A 494 26.85 5.44 -23.08
N GLU A 495 26.77 4.13 -23.30
CA GLU A 495 27.89 3.21 -23.63
C GLU A 495 29.00 2.99 -22.58
N HIS A 496 29.03 1.78 -22.00
CA HIS A 496 30.20 0.87 -22.01
C HIS A 496 29.96 -0.32 -21.07
N LYS A 497 29.64 -1.49 -21.64
CA LYS A 497 29.57 -2.77 -20.90
C LYS A 497 29.97 -3.96 -21.78
N GLU A 498 31.25 -4.06 -22.09
CA GLU A 498 31.92 -5.30 -22.47
C GLU A 498 33.34 -5.26 -21.89
N GLU A 499 33.89 -6.42 -21.54
CA GLU A 499 35.20 -6.68 -20.90
C GLU A 499 35.23 -6.81 -19.37
N LEU A 500 34.81 -7.97 -18.83
CA LEU A 500 35.49 -8.54 -17.66
C LEU A 500 35.22 -10.06 -17.45
N GLU A 501 35.66 -10.90 -18.39
CA GLU A 501 35.82 -12.35 -18.13
C GLU A 501 37.11 -12.87 -18.78
N GLN A 502 38.25 -12.66 -18.10
CA GLN A 502 39.47 -13.42 -18.36
C GLN A 502 40.45 -13.25 -17.19
N MET A 503 40.47 -14.22 -16.27
CA MET A 503 41.65 -14.67 -15.52
C MET A 503 41.20 -15.51 -14.31
N GLU A 504 41.44 -16.82 -14.35
CA GLU A 504 42.08 -17.56 -13.25
C GLU A 504 42.23 -19.04 -13.64
N SER A 505 43.40 -19.37 -14.18
CA SER A 505 43.92 -20.74 -14.20
C SER A 505 45.45 -20.68 -14.12
N SER A 506 45.99 -20.90 -12.92
CA SER A 506 47.41 -21.25 -12.76
C SER A 506 47.63 -21.97 -11.44
N GLU A 507 47.97 -23.26 -11.56
CA GLU A 507 48.61 -24.10 -10.53
C GLU A 507 49.92 -23.48 -10.03
N PRO A 508 50.43 -23.94 -8.87
CA PRO A 508 51.72 -24.64 -8.97
C PRO A 508 51.93 -25.80 -7.98
N SER A 509 52.48 -26.89 -8.53
CA SER A 509 53.74 -27.56 -8.18
C SER A 509 54.05 -27.99 -6.73
N GLU A 510 54.20 -29.31 -6.58
CA GLU A 510 54.88 -30.02 -5.49
C GLU A 510 56.37 -29.65 -5.35
N ALA A 511 56.90 -29.69 -4.12
CA ALA A 511 57.91 -30.69 -3.68
C ALA A 511 58.65 -30.29 -2.38
N SER A 512 58.89 -31.30 -1.54
CA SER A 512 60.02 -31.48 -0.60
C SER A 512 59.77 -31.16 0.90
N LYS A 513 59.59 -32.20 1.72
CA LYS A 513 60.60 -32.74 2.68
C LYS A 513 59.98 -33.61 3.78
N GLU A 514 60.36 -34.88 3.77
CA GLU A 514 60.27 -35.81 4.89
C GLU A 514 61.25 -35.41 6.01
N SER A 515 60.77 -35.33 7.26
CA SER A 515 61.40 -35.90 8.48
C SER A 515 60.84 -35.28 9.77
N ALA A 516 59.64 -35.68 10.19
CA ALA A 516 59.14 -35.51 11.57
C ALA A 516 57.89 -36.40 11.79
N ALA A 517 58.01 -37.68 11.46
CA ALA A 517 56.91 -38.62 11.32
C ALA A 517 56.52 -39.35 12.62
N GLU A 518 56.24 -38.61 13.69
CA GLU A 518 55.47 -39.20 14.81
C GLU A 518 54.68 -38.18 15.66
N ASN A 519 55.02 -36.88 15.61
CA ASN A 519 54.18 -35.81 16.19
C ASN A 519 53.37 -35.00 15.15
N LEU A 520 53.53 -35.26 13.85
CA LEU A 520 52.79 -34.57 12.76
C LEU A 520 51.45 -35.20 12.38
N ALA A 521 51.15 -36.44 12.78
CA ALA A 521 49.88 -37.08 12.41
C ALA A 521 48.68 -36.43 13.11
N ALA A 522 48.85 -35.98 14.36
CA ALA A 522 47.83 -35.23 15.09
C ALA A 522 47.67 -33.79 14.56
N ALA A 523 48.78 -33.12 14.21
CA ALA A 523 48.77 -31.78 13.63
C ALA A 523 48.26 -31.76 12.18
N ALA A 524 48.51 -32.80 11.38
CA ALA A 524 47.98 -32.93 10.02
C ALA A 524 46.48 -33.23 10.01
N ALA A 525 45.98 -34.03 10.97
CA ALA A 525 44.54 -34.22 11.16
C ALA A 525 43.85 -32.92 11.59
N GLN A 526 44.50 -32.11 12.45
CA GLN A 526 44.02 -30.77 12.79
C GLN A 526 44.11 -29.80 11.60
N SER A 527 45.17 -29.81 10.80
CA SER A 527 45.24 -28.97 9.60
C SER A 527 44.21 -29.37 8.54
N GLN A 528 43.91 -30.65 8.37
CA GLN A 528 42.84 -31.10 7.46
C GLN A 528 41.44 -30.69 7.94
N SER A 529 41.19 -30.67 9.25
CA SER A 529 39.92 -30.17 9.79
C SER A 529 39.81 -28.65 9.63
N VAL A 530 40.91 -27.91 9.83
CA VAL A 530 40.97 -26.46 9.60
C VAL A 530 40.72 -26.11 8.13
N ILE A 531 41.38 -26.80 7.18
CA ILE A 531 41.13 -26.60 5.73
C ILE A 531 39.68 -26.90 5.36
N ARG A 532 39.09 -27.96 5.94
CA ARG A 532 37.68 -28.30 5.71
C ARG A 532 36.73 -27.26 6.28
N LEU A 533 37.02 -26.74 7.48
CA LEU A 533 36.23 -25.67 8.11
C LEU A 533 36.37 -24.35 7.34
N GLU A 534 37.56 -24.00 6.87
CA GLU A 534 37.79 -22.85 5.98
C GLU A 534 37.03 -23.01 4.67
N GLY A 535 37.01 -24.21 4.08
CA GLY A 535 36.21 -24.52 2.90
C GLY A 535 34.71 -24.32 3.14
N LEU A 536 34.18 -24.85 4.25
CA LEU A 536 32.78 -24.67 4.64
C LEU A 536 32.44 -23.20 4.94
N LEU A 537 33.36 -22.46 5.55
CA LEU A 537 33.17 -21.05 5.86
C LEU A 537 33.15 -20.21 4.59
N LYS A 538 34.04 -20.49 3.63
CA LYS A 538 34.00 -19.88 2.29
C LYS A 538 32.73 -20.23 1.52
N GLU A 539 32.27 -21.47 1.60
CA GLU A 539 31.02 -21.89 0.95
C GLU A 539 29.80 -21.18 1.56
N LYS A 540 29.75 -21.05 2.90
CA LYS A 540 28.69 -20.31 3.60
C LYS A 540 28.76 -18.81 3.30
N GLN A 541 29.95 -18.24 3.23
CA GLN A 541 30.14 -16.85 2.82
C GLN A 541 29.63 -16.63 1.38
N ALA A 542 30.01 -17.49 0.44
CA ALA A 542 29.53 -17.41 -0.94
C ALA A 542 28.01 -17.58 -1.05
N LEU A 543 27.41 -18.40 -0.19
CA LEU A 543 25.96 -18.57 -0.13
C LEU A 543 25.26 -17.32 0.44
N LEU A 544 25.82 -16.69 1.47
CA LEU A 544 25.33 -15.40 1.99
C LEU A 544 25.46 -14.29 0.96
N ASP A 545 26.57 -14.23 0.23
CA ASP A 545 26.78 -13.23 -0.82
C ASP A 545 25.79 -13.42 -1.97
N ARG A 546 25.51 -14.68 -2.37
CA ARG A 546 24.45 -14.99 -3.35
C ARG A 546 23.08 -14.57 -2.86
N LEU A 547 22.72 -14.89 -1.61
CA LEU A 547 21.43 -14.53 -1.03
C LEU A 547 21.26 -13.01 -0.91
N THR A 548 22.34 -12.30 -0.54
CA THR A 548 22.36 -10.84 -0.48
C THR A 548 22.20 -10.23 -1.86
N LYS A 549 22.86 -10.80 -2.88
CA LYS A 549 22.74 -10.36 -4.26
C LYS A 549 21.34 -10.59 -4.84
N THR A 550 20.71 -11.72 -4.55
CA THR A 550 19.31 -12.00 -4.97
C THR A 550 18.32 -11.09 -4.25
N HIS A 551 18.45 -10.90 -2.94
CA HIS A 551 17.59 -9.98 -2.21
C HIS A 551 17.75 -8.54 -2.72
N ALA A 552 18.97 -8.12 -3.08
CA ALA A 552 19.21 -6.81 -3.68
C ALA A 552 18.64 -6.66 -5.10
N SER A 553 18.59 -7.72 -5.92
CA SER A 553 17.89 -7.67 -7.20
C SER A 553 16.38 -7.63 -7.02
N ASP A 554 15.82 -8.47 -6.14
CA ASP A 554 14.39 -8.54 -5.89
C ASP A 554 13.84 -7.20 -5.35
N MET A 555 14.61 -6.54 -4.48
CA MET A 555 14.29 -5.19 -4.00
C MET A 555 14.33 -4.13 -5.12
N ARG A 556 15.24 -4.25 -6.10
CA ARG A 556 15.26 -3.36 -7.27
C ARG A 556 14.05 -3.62 -8.18
N ASP A 557 13.71 -4.88 -8.41
CA ASP A 557 12.58 -5.26 -9.26
C ASP A 557 11.24 -4.85 -8.64
N LEU A 558 11.08 -5.01 -7.32
CA LEU A 558 9.89 -4.54 -6.60
C LEU A 558 9.75 -3.02 -6.66
N ARG A 559 10.86 -2.28 -6.50
CA ARG A 559 10.87 -0.82 -6.65
C ARG A 559 10.49 -0.40 -8.07
N GLN A 560 11.03 -1.08 -9.09
CA GLN A 560 10.70 -0.81 -10.48
C GLN A 560 9.20 -1.05 -10.74
N ARG A 561 8.66 -2.18 -10.29
CA ARG A 561 7.21 -2.49 -10.40
C ARG A 561 6.34 -1.45 -9.72
N TYR A 562 6.77 -0.92 -8.58
CA TYR A 562 6.04 0.15 -7.88
C TYR A 562 6.02 1.44 -8.71
N VAL A 563 7.15 1.84 -9.29
CA VAL A 563 7.24 3.03 -10.17
C VAL A 563 6.38 2.85 -11.42
N ASP A 564 6.39 1.67 -12.04
CA ASP A 564 5.59 1.39 -13.23
C ASP A 564 4.09 1.40 -12.90
N LEU A 565 3.69 0.88 -11.73
CA LEU A 565 2.31 0.92 -11.26
C LEU A 565 1.86 2.36 -10.93
N ASP A 566 2.74 3.18 -10.36
CA ASP A 566 2.45 4.58 -10.06
C ASP A 566 2.33 5.42 -11.36
N ARG A 567 3.20 5.18 -12.34
CA ARG A 567 3.07 5.78 -13.69
C ARG A 567 1.78 5.37 -14.40
N SER A 568 1.41 4.09 -14.31
CA SER A 568 0.15 3.58 -14.85
C SER A 568 -1.05 4.26 -14.20
N ARG A 569 -1.04 4.38 -12.87
CA ARG A 569 -2.09 5.08 -12.11
C ARG A 569 -2.15 6.57 -12.45
N ALA A 570 -1.01 7.24 -12.60
CA ALA A 570 -0.97 8.64 -13.03
C ALA A 570 -1.57 8.83 -14.42
N HIS A 571 -1.32 7.90 -15.35
CA HIS A 571 -1.94 7.92 -16.68
C HIS A 571 -3.45 7.68 -16.61
N GLU A 572 -3.91 6.72 -15.80
CA GLU A 572 -5.35 6.46 -15.59
C GLU A 572 -6.05 7.69 -14.99
N VAL A 573 -5.47 8.31 -13.98
CA VAL A 573 -5.99 9.58 -13.39
C VAL A 573 -6.00 10.70 -14.43
N GLY A 574 -4.95 10.84 -15.25
CA GLY A 574 -4.91 11.81 -16.34
C GLY A 574 -5.99 11.59 -17.39
N GLN A 575 -6.26 10.34 -17.75
CA GLN A 575 -7.32 9.97 -18.67
C GLN A 575 -8.70 10.27 -18.09
N LEU A 576 -8.95 9.88 -16.82
CA LEU A 576 -10.22 10.17 -16.14
C LEU A 576 -10.46 11.67 -15.99
N ASN A 577 -9.43 12.47 -15.72
CA ASN A 577 -9.55 13.93 -15.67
C ASN A 577 -9.89 14.53 -17.05
N LYS A 578 -9.34 13.97 -18.13
CA LYS A 578 -9.68 14.38 -19.49
C LYS A 578 -11.14 14.04 -19.82
N GLU A 579 -11.58 12.83 -19.54
CA GLU A 579 -12.97 12.40 -19.72
C GLU A 579 -13.94 13.23 -18.85
N LEU A 580 -13.54 13.59 -17.63
CA LEU A 580 -14.30 14.49 -16.75
C LEU A 580 -14.45 15.88 -17.39
N THR A 581 -13.36 16.45 -17.92
CA THR A 581 -13.37 17.76 -18.59
C THR A 581 -14.24 17.75 -19.86
N GLU A 582 -14.19 16.66 -20.63
CA GLU A 582 -15.03 16.47 -21.82
C GLU A 582 -16.52 16.36 -21.45
N LEU A 583 -16.85 15.63 -20.37
CA LEU A 583 -18.21 15.53 -19.85
C LEU A 583 -18.71 16.87 -19.31
N GLU A 584 -17.88 17.63 -18.60
CA GLU A 584 -18.19 18.99 -18.15
C GLU A 584 -18.51 19.92 -19.33
N SER A 585 -17.68 19.90 -20.38
CA SER A 585 -17.95 20.67 -21.62
C SER A 585 -19.25 20.25 -22.32
N LEU A 586 -19.56 18.96 -22.35
CA LEU A 586 -20.80 18.45 -22.92
C LEU A 586 -22.03 18.87 -22.10
N ILE A 587 -21.90 18.87 -20.76
CA ILE A 587 -22.94 19.36 -19.85
C ILE A 587 -23.16 20.86 -20.07
N GLU A 588 -22.10 21.67 -20.14
CA GLU A 588 -22.19 23.11 -20.40
C GLU A 588 -22.87 23.39 -21.74
N SER A 589 -22.42 22.73 -22.81
CA SER A 589 -23.03 22.84 -24.15
C SER A 589 -24.52 22.49 -24.14
N LYS A 590 -24.90 21.45 -23.40
CA LYS A 590 -26.30 21.04 -23.25
C LYS A 590 -27.12 22.07 -22.47
N ILE A 591 -26.56 22.66 -21.40
CA ILE A 591 -27.23 23.71 -20.62
C ILE A 591 -27.51 24.92 -21.51
N PHE A 592 -26.54 25.35 -22.33
CA PHE A 592 -26.74 26.46 -23.27
C PHE A 592 -27.82 26.14 -24.32
N HIS A 593 -27.78 24.94 -24.91
CA HIS A 593 -28.80 24.54 -25.88
C HIS A 593 -30.21 24.43 -25.27
N GLU A 594 -30.31 23.94 -24.03
CA GLU A 594 -31.59 23.88 -23.30
C GLU A 594 -32.11 25.30 -23.02
N ALA A 595 -31.25 26.24 -22.61
CA ALA A 595 -31.62 27.63 -22.40
C ALA A 595 -32.13 28.31 -23.69
N ASP A 596 -31.48 28.05 -24.84
CA ASP A 596 -31.92 28.58 -26.15
C ASP A 596 -33.30 28.02 -26.55
N LEU A 597 -33.54 26.73 -26.29
CA LEU A 597 -34.83 26.09 -26.54
C LEU A 597 -35.92 26.64 -25.61
N GLU A 598 -35.60 26.86 -24.33
CA GLU A 598 -36.52 27.51 -23.38
C GLU A 598 -36.89 28.93 -23.82
N GLU A 599 -35.93 29.71 -24.32
CA GLU A 599 -36.18 31.05 -24.83
C GLU A 599 -37.10 31.01 -26.07
N GLU A 600 -36.85 30.10 -27.02
CA GLU A 600 -37.70 29.94 -28.22
C GLU A 600 -39.12 29.50 -27.84
N VAL A 601 -39.27 28.58 -26.89
CA VAL A 601 -40.58 28.19 -26.34
C VAL A 601 -41.27 29.40 -25.72
N GLN A 602 -40.56 30.25 -24.96
CA GLN A 602 -41.11 31.46 -24.36
C GLN A 602 -41.54 32.50 -25.41
N ARG A 603 -40.77 32.67 -26.49
CA ARG A 603 -41.13 33.53 -27.63
C ARG A 603 -42.41 33.03 -28.31
N LYS A 604 -42.49 31.73 -28.61
CA LYS A 604 -43.69 31.11 -29.21
C LYS A 604 -44.91 31.21 -28.27
N GLN A 605 -44.74 31.00 -26.97
CA GLN A 605 -45.82 31.17 -26.00
C GLN A 605 -46.32 32.62 -25.97
N SER A 606 -45.41 33.60 -25.97
CA SER A 606 -45.77 35.03 -26.06
C SER A 606 -46.51 35.37 -27.35
N GLN A 607 -46.15 34.73 -28.48
CA GLN A 607 -46.86 34.88 -29.75
C GLN A 607 -48.28 34.28 -29.69
N ILE A 608 -48.43 33.10 -29.09
CA ILE A 608 -49.74 32.47 -28.87
C ILE A 608 -50.62 33.39 -28.00
N ASP A 609 -50.09 33.93 -26.91
CA ASP A 609 -50.85 34.82 -26.02
C ASP A 609 -51.30 36.10 -26.73
N ARG A 610 -50.45 36.69 -27.58
CA ARG A 610 -50.82 37.83 -28.45
C ARG A 610 -51.94 37.48 -29.42
N LEU A 611 -51.82 36.37 -30.14
CA LEU A 611 -52.85 35.91 -31.07
C LEU A 611 -54.17 35.57 -30.36
N GLN A 612 -54.12 34.97 -29.16
CA GLN A 612 -55.30 34.71 -28.35
C GLN A 612 -55.98 36.01 -27.88
N GLN A 613 -55.20 37.03 -27.52
CA GLN A 613 -55.69 38.36 -27.20
C GLN A 613 -56.38 39.01 -28.42
N GLU A 614 -55.76 38.96 -29.60
CA GLU A 614 -56.33 39.48 -30.85
C GLU A 614 -57.63 38.77 -31.23
N VAL A 615 -57.69 37.43 -31.13
CA VAL A 615 -58.92 36.66 -31.35
C VAL A 615 -60.01 37.07 -30.35
N SER A 616 -59.64 37.30 -29.09
CA SER A 616 -60.58 37.76 -28.05
C SER A 616 -61.12 39.16 -28.34
N ASP A 617 -60.27 40.07 -28.81
CA ASP A 617 -60.64 41.43 -29.19
C ASP A 617 -61.50 41.45 -30.45
N LEU A 618 -61.16 40.66 -31.48
CA LEU A 618 -62.00 40.47 -32.67
C LEU A 618 -63.37 39.90 -32.30
N LYS A 619 -63.44 38.93 -31.38
CA LYS A 619 -64.71 38.38 -30.88
C LYS A 619 -65.53 39.43 -30.12
N ARG A 620 -64.88 40.33 -29.36
CA ARG A 620 -65.55 41.49 -28.73
C ARG A 620 -66.06 42.48 -29.77
N GLN A 621 -65.29 42.77 -30.82
CA GLN A 621 -65.72 43.66 -31.91
C GLN A 621 -66.91 43.07 -32.67
N LEU A 622 -66.89 41.77 -32.98
CA LEU A 622 -67.97 41.07 -33.67
C LEU A 622 -69.27 41.04 -32.85
N SER A 623 -69.16 40.92 -31.53
CA SER A 623 -70.32 40.97 -30.62
C SER A 623 -70.81 42.40 -30.33
N ALA A 624 -69.94 43.40 -30.49
CA ALA A 624 -70.29 44.82 -30.36
C ALA A 624 -70.91 45.42 -31.64
N THR A 625 -70.75 44.79 -32.82
CA THR A 625 -71.52 45.13 -34.02
C THR A 625 -72.97 44.67 -33.87
N PRO A 626 -73.96 45.57 -33.73
CA PRO A 626 -75.35 45.18 -33.56
C PRO A 626 -75.88 44.57 -34.87
N SER A 627 -76.26 43.28 -34.81
CA SER A 627 -77.11 42.62 -35.81
C SER A 627 -78.37 43.44 -36.05
N GLY A 628 -78.35 44.26 -37.09
CA GLY A 628 -79.44 45.13 -37.46
C GLY A 628 -79.49 45.33 -38.96
N THR A 629 -79.99 44.33 -39.69
CA THR A 629 -81.02 44.52 -40.72
C THR A 629 -81.51 43.19 -41.27
N ASN A 630 -82.67 42.77 -40.75
CA ASN A 630 -83.60 41.87 -41.42
C ASN A 630 -84.12 42.53 -42.71
N ASN A 631 -84.11 41.81 -43.83
CA ASN A 631 -85.24 41.68 -44.76
C ASN A 631 -84.86 40.76 -45.94
N SER A 632 -85.40 39.53 -45.97
CA SER A 632 -86.27 39.07 -47.07
C SER A 632 -86.53 37.55 -46.97
N PRO A 633 -87.78 37.10 -46.84
CA PRO A 633 -88.18 35.70 -46.91
C PRO A 633 -88.54 35.32 -48.35
N TYR A 634 -88.26 34.08 -48.78
CA TYR A 634 -89.20 33.22 -49.54
C TYR A 634 -88.54 31.92 -50.02
N MET A 635 -89.28 30.82 -49.80
CA MET A 635 -89.27 29.51 -50.46
C MET A 635 -88.07 28.58 -50.16
N SER A 636 -88.26 27.56 -49.33
CA SER A 636 -88.86 26.26 -49.68
C SER A 636 -88.18 25.61 -50.88
N THR A 637 -87.50 24.47 -50.69
CA THR A 637 -87.89 23.17 -51.28
C THR A 637 -86.93 22.07 -50.80
N SER A 638 -87.53 20.94 -50.50
CA SER A 638 -87.05 19.66 -49.99
C SER A 638 -86.11 18.88 -50.93
N ARG A 639 -85.60 17.75 -50.40
CA ARG A 639 -84.99 16.54 -51.04
C ARG A 639 -83.46 16.52 -50.99
N SER A 640 -82.83 15.59 -50.25
CA SER A 640 -82.78 14.12 -50.37
C SER A 640 -81.52 13.66 -51.10
N MET A 641 -80.49 13.33 -50.31
CA MET A 641 -79.57 12.18 -50.46
C MET A 641 -78.86 12.03 -51.85
N PRO A 642 -77.99 11.03 -52.06
CA PRO A 642 -76.54 11.24 -52.07
C PRO A 642 -75.94 10.79 -53.42
N SER A 643 -74.61 10.62 -53.42
CA SER A 643 -73.90 9.62 -54.23
C SER A 643 -73.29 10.08 -55.55
N ARG A 644 -71.97 9.81 -55.60
CA ARG A 644 -71.27 9.11 -56.67
C ARG A 644 -71.14 9.79 -58.04
N ASN A 645 -69.87 10.09 -58.31
CA ASN A 645 -69.03 9.35 -59.26
C ASN A 645 -69.14 9.72 -60.74
N TYR A 646 -67.96 9.69 -61.35
CA TYR A 646 -67.62 9.56 -62.76
C TYR A 646 -67.53 10.80 -63.67
N GLN A 647 -66.28 10.94 -64.18
CA GLN A 647 -65.87 11.16 -65.59
C GLN A 647 -66.31 12.47 -66.25
N ALA A 648 -65.36 13.35 -66.56
CA ALA A 648 -64.43 13.32 -67.71
C ALA A 648 -65.04 13.93 -68.97
N GLN A 649 -64.18 14.68 -69.69
CA GLN A 649 -64.35 15.22 -71.04
C GLN A 649 -65.35 16.38 -71.18
N ASP A 650 -65.19 17.36 -72.06
CA ASP A 650 -64.09 17.88 -72.87
C ASP A 650 -64.65 19.17 -73.52
N HIS A 651 -63.76 20.04 -73.98
CA HIS A 651 -63.95 21.02 -75.06
C HIS A 651 -64.84 22.29 -74.92
N GLN A 652 -64.11 23.41 -74.93
CA GLN A 652 -64.18 24.53 -75.90
C GLN A 652 -65.34 25.56 -75.93
N ARG A 653 -64.89 26.80 -76.17
CA ARG A 653 -65.52 27.98 -76.82
C ARG A 653 -65.99 29.16 -75.94
N SER A 654 -65.15 30.19 -75.99
CA SER A 654 -65.38 31.66 -75.91
C SER A 654 -66.44 32.15 -76.98
N PRO A 655 -66.79 33.45 -77.18
CA PRO A 655 -66.36 34.72 -76.54
C PRO A 655 -67.42 35.90 -76.50
N LEU A 656 -66.94 37.12 -76.18
CA LEU A 656 -67.38 38.49 -76.59
C LEU A 656 -68.52 39.24 -75.84
N ALA A 657 -68.20 40.42 -75.27
CA ALA A 657 -68.45 41.75 -75.88
C ALA A 657 -68.56 42.91 -74.86
N VAL A 658 -67.84 44.00 -75.16
CA VAL A 658 -67.79 45.36 -74.56
C VAL A 658 -68.92 46.22 -75.17
N PRO A 659 -69.48 47.30 -74.55
CA PRO A 659 -68.93 48.66 -74.72
C PRO A 659 -69.13 49.73 -73.61
N VAL A 660 -68.04 50.45 -73.32
CA VAL A 660 -67.83 51.92 -73.42
C VAL A 660 -68.90 52.91 -72.88
N ARG A 661 -68.53 53.80 -71.92
CA ARG A 661 -68.54 55.29 -72.10
C ARG A 661 -67.98 56.15 -70.93
N THR A 662 -66.84 56.79 -71.21
CA THR A 662 -66.49 58.23 -71.10
C THR A 662 -66.52 59.06 -69.80
N GLN A 663 -65.32 59.56 -69.47
CA GLN A 663 -64.89 60.96 -69.20
C GLN A 663 -65.24 61.62 -67.84
N SER A 664 -64.22 62.16 -67.14
CA SER A 664 -63.78 63.58 -67.26
C SER A 664 -63.02 64.12 -66.01
N LEU A 665 -61.79 64.66 -66.24
CA LEU A 665 -61.10 65.77 -65.52
C LEU A 665 -60.66 65.55 -64.06
N LYS A 666 -59.62 66.17 -63.48
CA LYS A 666 -58.34 66.82 -63.86
C LYS A 666 -57.72 67.27 -62.50
N ALA A 667 -56.40 67.11 -62.33
CA ALA A 667 -55.48 67.92 -61.53
C ALA A 667 -55.79 68.24 -60.04
N SER A 668 -54.96 67.73 -59.11
CA SER A 668 -53.90 68.48 -58.39
C SER A 668 -53.49 67.77 -57.09
N SER A 669 -52.18 67.61 -56.89
CA SER A 669 -51.47 67.33 -55.61
C SER A 669 -52.01 68.18 -54.44
N PRO A 670 -51.86 67.81 -53.14
CA PRO A 670 -50.59 67.38 -52.54
C PRO A 670 -50.64 66.33 -51.39
N VAL A 671 -49.48 65.69 -51.14
CA VAL A 671 -49.05 65.05 -49.88
C VAL A 671 -49.90 63.88 -49.34
N ALA A 672 -49.40 62.65 -49.55
CA ALA A 672 -49.38 61.57 -48.55
C ALA A 672 -48.43 60.44 -49.04
N LYS A 673 -47.30 60.25 -48.34
CA LYS A 673 -46.61 58.95 -48.19
C LYS A 673 -47.24 58.23 -46.98
N PRO A 674 -46.90 56.97 -46.64
CA PRO A 674 -46.44 55.81 -47.45
C PRO A 674 -47.14 54.49 -47.00
N ILE A 675 -47.10 53.42 -47.81
CA ILE A 675 -46.88 52.02 -47.35
C ILE A 675 -46.27 51.28 -48.55
N GLU A 676 -44.95 51.32 -48.66
CA GLU A 676 -44.15 50.32 -49.37
C GLU A 676 -43.52 49.49 -48.27
N ASP A 677 -44.03 48.27 -48.05
CA ASP A 677 -43.36 47.26 -47.22
C ASP A 677 -42.30 46.59 -48.10
N ASP A 678 -41.23 47.32 -48.37
CA ASP A 678 -39.96 46.72 -48.78
C ASP A 678 -39.32 46.19 -47.49
N GLU A 679 -39.48 44.89 -47.22
CA GLU A 679 -38.77 44.18 -46.17
C GLU A 679 -37.27 44.36 -46.38
N VAL A 680 -36.69 45.29 -45.63
CA VAL A 680 -35.25 45.56 -45.64
C VAL A 680 -34.56 44.32 -45.07
N LEU A 681 -33.96 43.54 -45.96
CA LEU A 681 -33.23 42.32 -45.62
C LEU A 681 -32.16 42.64 -44.56
N PHE A 682 -32.27 42.02 -43.39
CA PHE A 682 -31.35 42.23 -42.26
C PHE A 682 -30.44 41.02 -42.12
N CYS A 683 -29.12 41.24 -42.11
CA CYS A 683 -28.17 40.15 -41.91
C CYS A 683 -27.85 39.99 -40.42
N GLU A 684 -28.31 38.90 -39.82
CA GLU A 684 -28.10 38.59 -38.40
C GLU A 684 -26.61 38.38 -38.02
N ILE A 685 -25.73 38.07 -38.98
CA ILE A 685 -24.32 37.78 -38.70
C ILE A 685 -23.47 39.04 -38.54
N CYS A 686 -23.84 40.13 -39.22
CA CYS A 686 -23.13 41.40 -39.09
C CYS A 686 -24.01 42.56 -38.62
N GLU A 687 -25.28 42.28 -38.31
CA GLU A 687 -26.29 43.22 -37.83
C GLU A 687 -26.48 44.45 -38.72
N ILE A 688 -26.28 44.30 -40.04
CA ILE A 688 -26.41 45.37 -41.02
C ILE A 688 -27.60 45.09 -41.94
N GLU A 689 -28.47 46.09 -42.06
CA GLU A 689 -29.58 46.15 -43.00
C GLU A 689 -29.09 46.32 -44.45
N GLY A 690 -29.76 45.66 -45.41
CA GLY A 690 -29.53 45.79 -46.84
C GLY A 690 -28.89 44.57 -47.53
N HIS A 691 -28.70 43.45 -46.82
CA HIS A 691 -28.27 42.19 -47.41
C HIS A 691 -28.65 40.98 -46.54
N ASP A 692 -28.74 39.80 -47.13
CA ASP A 692 -29.05 38.54 -46.45
C ASP A 692 -27.76 37.80 -46.01
N ILE A 693 -27.85 36.82 -45.11
CA ILE A 693 -26.77 35.98 -44.58
C ILE A 693 -25.91 35.38 -45.70
N ILE A 694 -26.51 34.95 -46.80
CA ILE A 694 -25.82 34.37 -47.96
C ILE A 694 -25.00 35.43 -48.73
N SER A 695 -25.36 36.70 -48.58
CA SER A 695 -24.67 37.84 -49.18
C SER A 695 -23.70 38.50 -48.21
N CYS A 696 -23.61 37.99 -46.97
CA CYS A 696 -22.86 38.63 -45.89
C CYS A 696 -21.37 38.50 -46.10
N LYS A 697 -20.72 39.65 -46.31
CA LYS A 697 -19.29 39.72 -46.55
C LYS A 697 -18.49 39.20 -45.36
N ALA A 698 -19.03 39.24 -44.14
CA ALA A 698 -18.39 38.70 -42.93
C ALA A 698 -18.26 37.16 -42.99
N VAL A 699 -19.31 36.46 -43.42
CA VAL A 699 -19.32 34.99 -43.57
C VAL A 699 -18.25 34.51 -44.56
N PHE A 700 -18.09 35.22 -45.68
CA PHE A 700 -17.12 34.86 -46.70
C PHE A 700 -15.71 35.43 -46.47
N SER A 701 -15.54 36.37 -45.54
CA SER A 701 -14.22 36.93 -45.18
C SER A 701 -13.51 36.12 -44.10
N ALA A 702 -14.24 35.39 -43.26
CA ALA A 702 -13.63 34.51 -42.25
C ALA A 702 -12.80 33.37 -42.87
N ASN A 703 -13.20 32.84 -44.03
CA ASN A 703 -12.49 31.74 -44.71
C ASN A 703 -11.42 32.19 -45.73
N LYS A 704 -11.04 33.47 -45.77
CA LYS A 704 -9.97 33.97 -46.66
C LYS A 704 -8.73 34.52 -45.95
N SER A 705 -8.64 34.40 -44.62
CA SER A 705 -7.53 34.90 -43.81
C SER A 705 -6.48 33.82 -43.50
N GLY A 706 -6.18 32.97 -44.47
CA GLY A 706 -5.18 31.91 -44.37
C GLY A 706 -4.15 32.00 -45.50
N MET A 707 -3.54 33.18 -45.70
CA MET A 707 -2.18 33.35 -46.27
C MET A 707 -1.91 34.82 -46.61
N GLY A 708 -1.03 35.44 -45.82
CA GLY A 708 -0.02 36.33 -46.38
C GLY A 708 -0.15 37.83 -46.11
N LYS A 709 0.95 38.33 -45.51
CA LYS A 709 1.49 39.70 -45.52
C LYS A 709 1.09 40.62 -44.37
N TYR A 710 1.99 40.62 -43.39
CA TYR A 710 2.56 41.79 -42.74
C TYR A 710 2.49 43.04 -43.62
N ASP A 711 1.85 44.09 -43.13
CA ASP A 711 2.42 45.43 -43.12
C ASP A 711 1.70 46.35 -42.15
N ALA A 712 2.50 47.16 -41.50
CA ALA A 712 2.16 48.10 -40.45
C ALA A 712 1.20 49.20 -40.91
N SER A 713 0.25 49.59 -40.05
CA SER A 713 0.15 50.95 -39.47
C SER A 713 -1.26 51.27 -38.98
N SER A 714 -1.30 51.97 -37.83
CA SER A 714 -2.34 52.94 -37.44
C SER A 714 -3.71 52.38 -37.03
N SER A 715 -4.42 52.82 -36.00
CA SER A 715 -4.22 53.72 -34.86
C SER A 715 -5.63 53.91 -34.25
N ILE A 716 -5.75 53.82 -32.92
CA ILE A 716 -6.77 54.48 -32.09
C ILE A 716 -8.21 53.94 -32.20
N SER A 717 -8.69 53.28 -31.14
CA SER A 717 -9.85 53.78 -30.39
C SER A 717 -10.00 53.03 -29.06
N SER A 718 -10.12 53.79 -27.99
CA SER A 718 -10.16 53.36 -26.60
C SER A 718 -11.58 53.11 -26.13
N THR A 719 -11.85 51.95 -25.54
CA THR A 719 -12.90 51.76 -24.52
C THR A 719 -12.48 50.66 -23.54
N PRO A 720 -12.57 50.90 -22.21
CA PRO A 720 -12.07 49.99 -21.19
C PRO A 720 -13.11 48.90 -20.88
N VAL A 721 -12.73 47.64 -21.07
CA VAL A 721 -13.51 46.47 -20.64
C VAL A 721 -12.71 45.75 -19.55
N PRO A 722 -13.32 45.34 -18.43
CA PRO A 722 -12.61 44.73 -17.30
C PRO A 722 -12.00 43.38 -17.70
N SER A 723 -10.76 43.20 -17.27
CA SER A 723 -9.86 42.07 -17.50
C SER A 723 -10.25 40.85 -16.66
N GLU A 724 -10.57 39.74 -17.31
CA GLU A 724 -10.55 38.37 -16.75
C GLU A 724 -9.68 37.41 -17.60
N MET A 725 -8.82 37.93 -18.49
CA MET A 725 -7.84 37.13 -19.25
C MET A 725 -6.42 37.38 -18.73
N GLU A 726 -6.12 36.87 -17.53
CA GLU A 726 -4.82 37.09 -16.87
C GLU A 726 -3.91 35.84 -16.76
N ASP A 727 -4.17 34.78 -17.53
CA ASP A 727 -3.41 33.51 -17.43
C ASP A 727 -2.50 33.14 -18.62
N ASP A 728 -2.31 34.03 -19.60
CA ASP A 728 -1.32 33.82 -20.69
C ASP A 728 0.07 34.41 -20.34
N ARG A 729 0.41 34.49 -19.05
CA ARG A 729 1.74 34.94 -18.62
C ARG A 729 2.71 33.76 -18.72
N PRO A 730 3.79 33.85 -19.52
CA PRO A 730 4.75 32.76 -19.62
C PRO A 730 5.39 32.50 -18.27
N TYR A 731 5.42 31.22 -17.88
CA TYR A 731 6.11 30.73 -16.70
C TYR A 731 7.56 30.39 -17.06
N CYS A 732 8.52 30.92 -16.31
CA CYS A 732 9.92 30.56 -16.47
C CYS A 732 10.33 29.51 -15.43
N GLU A 733 10.71 28.32 -15.88
CA GLU A 733 11.12 27.22 -14.99
C GLU A 733 12.47 27.50 -14.30
N ASN A 734 13.36 28.29 -14.90
CA ASN A 734 14.68 28.59 -14.34
C ASN A 734 14.66 29.62 -13.18
N CYS A 735 13.60 30.43 -13.05
CA CYS A 735 13.50 31.42 -11.97
C CYS A 735 12.15 31.44 -11.23
N GLU A 736 11.22 30.54 -11.60
CA GLU A 736 9.90 30.36 -10.99
C GLU A 736 9.03 31.63 -10.96
N GLU A 737 9.24 32.56 -11.90
CA GLU A 737 8.50 33.83 -11.95
C GLU A 737 7.58 33.89 -13.19
N PHE A 738 6.31 34.26 -12.98
CA PHE A 738 5.34 34.43 -14.07
C PHE A 738 5.45 35.82 -14.71
N GLY A 739 5.53 35.87 -16.04
CA GLY A 739 5.16 37.05 -16.82
C GLY A 739 6.27 38.03 -17.19
N LEU A 740 7.54 37.65 -17.11
CA LEU A 740 8.66 38.49 -17.58
C LEU A 740 9.42 37.91 -18.79
N HIS A 741 9.52 36.59 -18.92
CA HIS A 741 10.23 35.90 -19.99
C HIS A 741 9.85 34.41 -20.05
N TYR A 742 10.14 33.74 -21.17
CA TYR A 742 10.08 32.28 -21.29
C TYR A 742 11.35 31.64 -20.70
N THR A 743 11.32 30.35 -20.34
CA THR A 743 12.46 29.62 -19.77
C THR A 743 13.76 29.81 -20.56
N ASP A 744 13.66 29.82 -21.89
CA ASP A 744 14.73 29.96 -22.89
C ASP A 744 15.27 31.39 -23.05
N GLU A 745 14.65 32.37 -22.38
CA GLU A 745 15.14 33.76 -22.31
C GLU A 745 15.55 34.14 -20.88
N CYS A 746 15.69 33.15 -19.98
CA CYS A 746 16.00 33.39 -18.58
C CYS A 746 17.43 33.91 -18.39
N PRO A 747 17.64 35.12 -17.83
CA PRO A 747 18.98 35.62 -17.56
C PRO A 747 19.78 34.76 -16.56
N ASN A 748 19.12 33.82 -15.86
CA ASN A 748 19.74 32.88 -14.92
C ASN A 748 20.03 31.50 -15.52
N GLU A 749 19.86 31.31 -16.84
CA GLU A 749 20.08 30.02 -17.54
C GLU A 749 21.51 29.45 -17.33
N SER A 750 22.48 30.27 -16.91
CA SER A 750 23.85 29.81 -16.64
C SER A 750 24.12 29.25 -15.24
N LEU A 751 23.12 29.15 -14.35
CA LEU A 751 23.31 28.67 -12.97
C LEU A 751 22.87 27.22 -12.74
N THR A 752 22.21 26.60 -13.71
CA THR A 752 21.64 25.23 -13.62
C THR A 752 22.41 24.17 -14.41
N TYR A 753 23.63 24.47 -14.87
CA TYR A 753 24.56 23.49 -15.47
C TYR A 753 25.81 23.26 -14.63
#